data_AF-A0A835Y9Z7-F1
#
_entry.id   AF-A0A835Y9Z7-F1
#
_cell.length_a   1.000
_cell.length_b   1.000
_cell.length_c   1.000
_cell.angle_alpha   90.00
_cell.angle_beta   90.00
_cell.angle_gamma   90.00
#
_symmetry.space_group_name_H-M   'P 1'
#
loop_
_entity.id
_entity.type
_entity.pdbx_description
1 polymer ?
#
loop_
_entity_poly.entity_id
_entity_poly.type
_entity_poly.pdbx_seq_one_letter_code
_entity_poly.pdbx_strand_id
1 'polypeptide(L)'
;MRFAIIASYGLNNAPELSISAMIKAWDAQERLTAILTAGDNNYNYGDNYTMEDWGRNTLAPYLKYFPGANNSYFYSVKLGASVEAFLIDSCVQQNTVTGFGTSPNGVQGTWLRNALAASSAPWKLVLFHHPPWSSGDSGSSPYMDWPFFAWGAHAVISGHDRDYERLMRTIGRCTAFPYINNGAGGTGLRAFKTIQAGSVSRLLEWGAQLVTANATSLRMDFYAASNRTVRDSLTLTKDGSNPCGFTAFPPPSPPPSPRPPSPRSPSPRPPSPAPPPPPSRFAIIGDFGVNSAQELSVSNMIDAWDVQERLMGVLTTGDNNYNFGDNFTIEANVGKYYHQYIYPYYNFTSPPLYTGAPDGVNRLFPSPGNHDWGRNTLAPYLQYFPGANNSYFYSVKLGASVEAFLIDSCVQQNTVTGFGTSPNGTQGTWLRNALAASSAPWKLVLFHHPPWSSGDHQNNPYMDWPFFAWGAHAVINGHDHSYERLMRTVGKCTAFPYIVNGAGGIALRPFKTIQAGSVSRLLEWGAQLVTANATSLRMDFYAASNRNVRDSVTLTKDGSNPCGFTAFPPPSPPPPSPAPPSLRPPSPVPPSPVPPSPPSRFAILGDFGIDSAEELWVSDMIDAWDVQERLMGVLTTGDNNYFFGDNYTMEANVGKYYHQYIYPYYNFTSPPLYTGAPDGVNRLFPSPGNHDWGRNTLAPYLQYFPGANNSYFYSVKLGASVEAFLIDSCVQQNTVTGFGTSPNGTQGTWLRNALAASSAPWKLVLFHHPPWSSGDHQNNPYMDWPFFAWGAHAVINGHDHSYERLMRTVGKCTAFPYIVNGAGGIALRPFKTIQAGSVSRLLEWGAQLVTANTTSLRMDFYAASNRTVRDSVTLTKDGSNPCGFTAFPPPSPRPPSPAPPNPRPPSFAPPGPRPPSPVPPSPTPAPAPSRFAILGDFGIDSAEELWVSNMIDAWDAQERLMGVLTTGDNNYFFGDDFTMEINVGKYYHQYIYPYYNFTSPPLYAGAPDGVNRLFPSPGNHDWGRETLDPYLKYFPGANNSYFYSVKLGASVEAFLIDSCVQQDTVTGFGTSPNGVQGTWLKNALAASSAPWKLVLFHHPPWSSGDHQNNPYMDWPFFLWGAHAVINGHDHSYERLMRTVDSCTAFPYIVNGAGGIALRPFKTIQAGSVSRLLEWGAQLVTANATSLRMDFYAASDRTVRDSVALTKDQSNACGFTAL
;
A
#
# COMPACT_ATOMS: atom_id res chain seq x y z
N MET A 1 -17.57 23.23 -27.94
CA MET A 1 -17.56 22.00 -27.10
C MET A 1 -16.14 21.47 -27.00
N ARG A 2 -15.84 20.68 -25.98
CA ARG A 2 -14.51 20.09 -25.74
C ARG A 2 -14.62 18.67 -25.18
N PHE A 3 -13.67 17.79 -25.49
CA PHE A 3 -13.60 16.41 -24.99
C PHE A 3 -12.16 15.90 -25.06
N ALA A 4 -11.82 14.88 -24.29
CA ALA A 4 -10.48 14.26 -24.30
C ALA A 4 -10.45 12.96 -25.12
N ILE A 5 -9.27 12.60 -25.63
CA ILE A 5 -9.00 11.27 -26.22
C ILE A 5 -7.71 10.71 -25.61
N ILE A 6 -7.80 9.48 -25.10
CA ILE A 6 -6.71 8.70 -24.49
C ILE A 6 -6.68 7.29 -25.09
N ALA A 7 -5.54 6.61 -25.08
CA ALA A 7 -5.45 5.20 -25.45
C ALA A 7 -4.25 4.54 -24.77
N SER A 8 -4.32 3.24 -24.52
CA SER A 8 -3.24 2.43 -23.96
C SER A 8 -2.87 2.86 -22.54
N TYR A 9 -3.86 2.72 -21.65
CA TYR A 9 -3.87 3.03 -20.21
C TYR A 9 -4.49 1.87 -19.40
N GLY A 10 -4.46 1.94 -18.07
CA GLY A 10 -4.96 0.91 -17.16
C GLY A 10 -3.86 0.12 -16.45
N LEU A 11 -2.71 0.75 -16.16
CA LEU A 11 -1.62 0.23 -15.33
C LEU A 11 -1.55 0.87 -13.93
N ASN A 12 -2.35 1.90 -13.66
CA ASN A 12 -2.32 2.68 -12.40
C ASN A 12 -0.90 3.18 -12.04
N ASN A 13 -0.20 3.77 -13.01
CA ASN A 13 1.19 4.20 -12.87
C ASN A 13 1.36 5.74 -12.91
N ALA A 14 2.53 6.24 -12.56
CA ALA A 14 2.78 7.69 -12.48
C ALA A 14 2.53 8.47 -13.80
N PRO A 15 2.90 7.97 -15.00
CA PRO A 15 2.48 8.56 -16.26
C PRO A 15 0.95 8.66 -16.43
N GLU A 16 0.22 7.58 -16.16
CA GLU A 16 -1.25 7.54 -16.26
C GLU A 16 -1.91 8.48 -15.26
N LEU A 17 -1.44 8.52 -14.02
CA LEU A 17 -1.90 9.47 -12.98
C LEU A 17 -1.65 10.93 -13.41
N SER A 18 -0.52 11.21 -14.06
CA SER A 18 -0.20 12.54 -14.60
C SER A 18 -1.16 12.96 -15.71
N ILE A 19 -1.54 12.03 -16.59
CA ILE A 19 -2.54 12.24 -17.65
C ILE A 19 -3.93 12.41 -17.05
N SER A 20 -4.31 11.59 -16.07
CA SER A 20 -5.59 11.70 -15.33
C SER A 20 -5.72 13.06 -14.66
N ALA A 21 -4.68 13.53 -13.96
CA ALA A 21 -4.64 14.86 -13.35
C ALA A 21 -4.73 15.99 -14.40
N MET A 22 -4.14 15.81 -15.58
CA MET A 22 -4.22 16.77 -16.69
C MET A 22 -5.64 16.83 -17.28
N ILE A 23 -6.30 15.69 -17.49
CA ILE A 23 -7.69 15.62 -18.00
C ILE A 23 -8.68 16.19 -16.97
N LYS A 24 -8.51 15.86 -15.67
CA LYS A 24 -9.29 16.47 -14.56
C LYS A 24 -9.12 17.99 -14.54
N ALA A 25 -7.92 18.51 -14.77
CA ALA A 25 -7.67 19.95 -14.85
C ALA A 25 -8.36 20.60 -16.06
N TRP A 26 -8.46 19.93 -17.21
CA TRP A 26 -9.22 20.44 -18.35
C TRP A 26 -10.71 20.53 -18.06
N ASP A 27 -11.30 19.51 -17.43
CA ASP A 27 -12.71 19.46 -17.04
C ASP A 27 -13.07 20.53 -16.00
N ALA A 28 -12.18 20.75 -15.02
CA ALA A 28 -12.33 21.80 -14.02
C ALA A 28 -12.23 23.23 -14.61
N GLN A 29 -11.48 23.42 -15.69
CA GLN A 29 -11.37 24.73 -16.38
C GLN A 29 -12.62 25.04 -17.22
N GLU A 30 -13.04 24.11 -18.07
CA GLU A 30 -14.42 24.06 -18.58
C GLU A 30 -14.77 22.59 -18.82
N ARG A 31 -16.02 22.23 -18.51
CA ARG A 31 -16.46 20.83 -18.51
C ARG A 31 -16.27 20.13 -19.86
N LEU A 32 -15.63 18.95 -19.83
CA LEU A 32 -15.50 18.04 -20.96
C LEU A 32 -16.86 17.38 -21.24
N THR A 33 -17.20 17.23 -22.52
CA THR A 33 -18.42 16.56 -22.98
C THR A 33 -18.28 15.04 -22.88
N ALA A 34 -17.07 14.51 -23.02
CA ALA A 34 -16.73 13.09 -22.88
C ALA A 34 -15.21 12.91 -22.72
N ILE A 35 -14.83 11.67 -22.38
CA ILE A 35 -13.49 11.12 -22.63
C ILE A 35 -13.71 9.94 -23.59
N LEU A 36 -12.99 9.90 -24.70
CA LEU A 36 -13.02 8.80 -25.67
C LEU A 36 -11.75 7.96 -25.59
N THR A 37 -11.86 6.69 -25.96
CA THR A 37 -10.75 5.73 -25.94
C THR A 37 -10.42 5.22 -27.34
N ALA A 38 -9.12 5.10 -27.66
CA ALA A 38 -8.67 4.60 -28.97
C ALA A 38 -7.64 3.45 -28.88
N GLY A 39 -7.63 2.66 -27.80
CA GLY A 39 -6.69 1.55 -27.64
C GLY A 39 -7.00 0.67 -26.43
N ASP A 40 -5.96 0.06 -25.86
CA ASP A 40 -6.11 -0.77 -24.67
C ASP A 40 -6.50 0.09 -23.47
N ASN A 41 -7.51 -0.38 -22.72
CA ASN A 41 -8.11 0.38 -21.62
C ASN A 41 -7.97 -0.33 -20.26
N ASN A 42 -7.32 -1.50 -20.24
CA ASN A 42 -6.94 -2.22 -19.04
C ASN A 42 -5.64 -2.98 -19.33
N TYR A 43 -4.63 -2.81 -18.47
CA TYR A 43 -3.33 -3.45 -18.60
C TYR A 43 -2.87 -4.16 -17.31
N ASN A 44 -3.67 -4.12 -16.24
CA ASN A 44 -3.46 -4.94 -15.06
C ASN A 44 -3.81 -6.41 -15.36
N TYR A 45 -2.90 -7.06 -16.09
CA TYR A 45 -2.72 -8.50 -16.02
C TYR A 45 -1.99 -8.78 -14.71
N GLY A 46 -2.70 -9.34 -13.72
CA GLY A 46 -2.03 -10.09 -12.66
C GLY A 46 -1.31 -11.29 -13.28
N ASP A 47 -0.22 -11.74 -12.65
CA ASP A 47 0.77 -12.69 -13.21
C ASP A 47 0.27 -14.15 -13.42
N ASN A 48 -1.04 -14.38 -13.60
CA ASN A 48 -1.69 -15.70 -13.60
C ASN A 48 -2.52 -16.03 -14.87
N TYR A 49 -2.24 -15.41 -16.02
CA TYR A 49 -2.91 -15.76 -17.29
C TYR A 49 -1.96 -16.46 -18.27
N THR A 50 -2.29 -17.70 -18.64
CA THR A 50 -1.53 -18.45 -19.66
C THR A 50 -2.11 -18.21 -21.06
N MET A 51 -1.44 -18.71 -22.11
CA MET A 51 -1.94 -18.60 -23.48
C MET A 51 -3.30 -19.30 -23.71
N GLU A 52 -3.76 -20.19 -22.83
CA GLU A 52 -5.08 -20.83 -22.95
C GLU A 52 -6.24 -19.86 -22.67
N ASP A 53 -6.03 -18.81 -21.88
CA ASP A 53 -7.10 -17.88 -21.50
C ASP A 53 -7.53 -16.91 -22.60
N TRP A 54 -6.73 -16.78 -23.65
CA TRP A 54 -7.11 -16.05 -24.87
C TRP A 54 -8.37 -16.67 -25.54
N GLY A 55 -8.63 -17.96 -25.29
CA GLY A 55 -9.84 -18.65 -25.75
C GLY A 55 -11.11 -18.41 -24.93
N ARG A 56 -11.04 -17.73 -23.76
CA ARG A 56 -12.17 -17.55 -22.83
C ARG A 56 -12.79 -16.14 -22.83
N ASN A 57 -12.36 -15.27 -23.75
CA ASN A 57 -12.70 -13.83 -23.77
C ASN A 57 -14.12 -13.50 -24.27
N THR A 58 -15.09 -13.40 -23.35
CA THR A 58 -16.31 -12.60 -23.57
C THR A 58 -16.11 -11.17 -23.10
N LEU A 59 -16.61 -10.18 -23.86
CA LEU A 59 -16.47 -8.75 -23.48
C LEU A 59 -17.40 -8.35 -22.30
N ALA A 60 -18.17 -9.29 -21.75
CA ALA A 60 -19.25 -9.03 -20.81
C ALA A 60 -18.82 -8.35 -19.48
N PRO A 61 -17.67 -8.71 -18.85
CA PRO A 61 -17.20 -7.99 -17.67
C PRO A 61 -16.87 -6.52 -17.98
N TYR A 62 -16.25 -6.26 -19.13
CA TYR A 62 -15.89 -4.91 -19.57
C TYR A 62 -17.14 -4.05 -19.85
N LEU A 63 -18.12 -4.58 -20.57
CA LEU A 63 -19.37 -3.87 -20.88
C LEU A 63 -20.17 -3.49 -19.63
N LYS A 64 -20.08 -4.28 -18.54
CA LYS A 64 -20.71 -3.97 -17.24
C LYS A 64 -20.17 -2.68 -16.62
N TYR A 65 -18.88 -2.37 -16.80
CA TYR A 65 -18.25 -1.16 -16.27
C TYR A 65 -18.40 0.07 -17.19
N PHE A 66 -18.65 -0.13 -18.49
CA PHE A 66 -18.82 0.94 -19.48
C PHE A 66 -20.24 0.97 -20.08
N PRO A 67 -21.29 1.27 -19.29
CA PRO A 67 -22.69 1.20 -19.75
C PRO A 67 -23.01 2.17 -20.91
N GLY A 68 -22.22 3.23 -21.10
CA GLY A 68 -22.36 4.17 -22.21
C GLY A 68 -22.11 3.57 -23.61
N ALA A 69 -21.59 2.34 -23.69
CA ALA A 69 -21.43 1.59 -24.95
C ALA A 69 -22.71 0.84 -25.39
N ASN A 70 -23.82 0.93 -24.65
CA ASN A 70 -25.06 0.17 -24.88
C ASN A 70 -24.84 -1.35 -25.05
N ASN A 71 -23.84 -1.91 -24.35
CA ASN A 71 -23.39 -3.30 -24.48
C ASN A 71 -23.05 -3.75 -25.93
N SER A 72 -22.65 -2.82 -26.80
CA SER A 72 -22.30 -3.11 -28.21
C SER A 72 -20.78 -3.16 -28.43
N TYR A 73 -20.33 -4.05 -29.32
CA TYR A 73 -18.94 -4.15 -29.78
C TYR A 73 -18.50 -2.96 -30.65
N PHE A 74 -19.46 -2.31 -31.31
CA PHE A 74 -19.25 -1.09 -32.10
C PHE A 74 -20.48 -0.19 -32.00
N TYR A 75 -20.27 1.12 -31.90
CA TYR A 75 -21.34 2.10 -31.67
C TYR A 75 -20.91 3.50 -32.10
N SER A 76 -21.88 4.41 -32.25
CA SER A 76 -21.60 5.84 -32.37
C SER A 76 -22.15 6.63 -31.17
N VAL A 77 -21.48 7.73 -30.85
CA VAL A 77 -21.89 8.67 -29.80
C VAL A 77 -21.83 10.10 -30.31
N LYS A 78 -22.93 10.82 -30.17
CA LYS A 78 -23.02 12.25 -30.51
C LYS A 78 -22.53 13.08 -29.33
N LEU A 79 -21.45 13.80 -29.54
CA LEU A 79 -20.87 14.72 -28.57
C LEU A 79 -21.37 16.13 -28.92
N GLY A 80 -22.36 16.60 -28.16
CA GLY A 80 -23.03 17.87 -28.40
C GLY A 80 -23.62 17.98 -29.82
N ALA A 81 -23.59 19.18 -30.38
CA ALA A 81 -24.14 19.48 -31.71
C ALA A 81 -23.09 19.47 -32.84
N SER A 82 -21.82 19.12 -32.57
CA SER A 82 -20.72 19.33 -33.53
C SER A 82 -19.91 18.09 -33.91
N VAL A 83 -19.88 17.05 -33.08
CA VAL A 83 -19.07 15.84 -33.34
C VAL A 83 -19.91 14.58 -33.13
N GLU A 84 -19.76 13.61 -34.03
CA GLU A 84 -20.15 12.22 -33.79
C GLU A 84 -18.91 11.33 -33.88
N ALA A 85 -18.67 10.53 -32.84
CA ALA A 85 -17.57 9.59 -32.76
C ALA A 85 -18.09 8.18 -33.02
N PHE A 86 -17.38 7.41 -33.84
CA PHE A 86 -17.70 6.05 -34.25
C PHE A 86 -16.61 5.13 -33.73
N LEU A 87 -16.94 4.28 -32.76
CA LEU A 87 -16.00 3.35 -32.13
C LEU A 87 -16.23 1.96 -32.72
N ILE A 88 -15.15 1.34 -33.20
CA ILE A 88 -15.16 0.02 -33.83
C ILE A 88 -14.09 -0.89 -33.22
N ASP A 89 -14.36 -2.19 -33.25
CA ASP A 89 -13.38 -3.22 -32.90
C ASP A 89 -12.39 -3.44 -34.07
N SER A 90 -11.13 -3.67 -33.72
CA SER A 90 -10.04 -3.99 -34.64
C SER A 90 -9.30 -5.28 -34.29
N CYS A 91 -9.78 -6.08 -33.33
CA CYS A 91 -9.10 -7.30 -32.88
C CYS A 91 -9.41 -8.49 -33.77
N VAL A 92 -8.45 -8.89 -34.62
CA VAL A 92 -8.62 -10.02 -35.56
C VAL A 92 -8.97 -11.34 -34.85
N GLN A 93 -8.40 -11.58 -33.66
CA GLN A 93 -8.63 -12.80 -32.88
C GLN A 93 -10.01 -12.84 -32.22
N GLN A 94 -10.58 -11.71 -31.81
CA GLN A 94 -11.94 -11.69 -31.26
C GLN A 94 -13.00 -11.84 -32.36
N ASN A 95 -12.68 -11.43 -33.59
CA ASN A 95 -13.60 -11.49 -34.73
C ASN A 95 -13.85 -12.91 -35.27
N THR A 96 -13.00 -13.89 -34.95
CA THR A 96 -13.30 -15.32 -35.24
C THR A 96 -14.36 -15.89 -34.29
N VAL A 97 -14.52 -15.30 -33.10
CA VAL A 97 -15.51 -15.73 -32.09
C VAL A 97 -16.86 -15.02 -32.28
N THR A 98 -16.84 -13.73 -32.65
CA THR A 98 -18.07 -12.91 -32.78
C THR A 98 -18.69 -12.90 -34.16
N GLY A 99 -17.90 -13.15 -35.22
CA GLY A 99 -18.36 -13.16 -36.61
C GLY A 99 -18.62 -11.77 -37.23
N PHE A 100 -18.35 -10.67 -36.53
CA PHE A 100 -18.60 -9.32 -37.06
C PHE A 100 -17.60 -8.88 -38.14
N GLY A 101 -16.33 -9.26 -37.98
CA GLY A 101 -15.25 -9.21 -38.96
C GLY A 101 -14.52 -7.87 -39.09
N THR A 102 -13.19 -7.92 -39.16
CA THR A 102 -12.32 -6.78 -39.54
C THR A 102 -12.24 -6.60 -41.06
N SER A 103 -13.38 -6.68 -41.76
CA SER A 103 -13.47 -6.49 -43.21
C SER A 103 -14.32 -5.26 -43.55
N PRO A 104 -13.95 -4.42 -44.54
CA PRO A 104 -14.75 -3.27 -44.96
C PRO A 104 -16.12 -3.66 -45.55
N ASN A 105 -16.29 -4.93 -45.92
CA ASN A 105 -17.55 -5.51 -46.39
C ASN A 105 -18.21 -6.44 -45.34
N GLY A 106 -17.61 -6.60 -44.17
CA GLY A 106 -18.18 -7.36 -43.04
C GLY A 106 -19.37 -6.66 -42.39
N VAL A 107 -19.89 -7.23 -41.31
CA VAL A 107 -21.05 -6.68 -40.57
C VAL A 107 -20.69 -5.29 -40.03
N GLN A 108 -19.55 -5.18 -39.36
CA GLN A 108 -19.06 -3.93 -38.78
C GLN A 108 -18.70 -2.89 -39.85
N GLY A 109 -18.00 -3.28 -40.93
CA GLY A 109 -17.66 -2.36 -42.03
C GLY A 109 -18.88 -1.82 -42.77
N THR A 110 -19.89 -2.65 -42.97
CA THR A 110 -21.18 -2.25 -43.56
C THR A 110 -21.97 -1.34 -42.62
N TRP A 111 -22.01 -1.64 -41.31
CA TRP A 111 -22.60 -0.75 -40.30
C TRP A 111 -21.92 0.62 -40.31
N LEU A 112 -20.58 0.68 -40.24
CA LEU A 112 -19.83 1.94 -40.16
C LEU A 112 -20.06 2.81 -41.40
N ARG A 113 -20.02 2.21 -42.60
CA ARG A 113 -20.33 2.89 -43.86
C ARG A 113 -21.73 3.53 -43.83
N ASN A 114 -22.72 2.78 -43.36
CA ASN A 114 -24.11 3.27 -43.28
C ASN A 114 -24.28 4.33 -42.19
N ALA A 115 -23.64 4.17 -41.02
CA ALA A 115 -23.70 5.10 -39.91
C ALA A 115 -23.02 6.45 -40.23
N LEU A 116 -21.84 6.41 -40.86
CA LEU A 116 -21.17 7.61 -41.36
C LEU A 116 -22.00 8.32 -42.43
N ALA A 117 -22.65 7.59 -43.34
CA ALA A 117 -23.54 8.16 -44.35
C ALA A 117 -24.81 8.80 -43.74
N ALA A 118 -25.41 8.16 -42.73
CA ALA A 118 -26.61 8.65 -42.05
C ALA A 118 -26.35 9.83 -41.09
N SER A 119 -25.14 9.97 -40.57
CA SER A 119 -24.80 11.03 -39.62
C SER A 119 -24.86 12.44 -40.23
N SER A 120 -25.66 13.32 -39.62
CA SER A 120 -25.70 14.75 -39.92
C SER A 120 -24.68 15.59 -39.12
N ALA A 121 -23.88 14.98 -38.24
CA ALA A 121 -22.91 15.70 -37.43
C ALA A 121 -21.87 16.44 -38.29
N PRO A 122 -21.50 17.70 -37.94
CA PRO A 122 -20.48 18.45 -38.65
C PRO A 122 -19.14 17.72 -38.75
N TRP A 123 -18.65 17.14 -37.67
CA TRP A 123 -17.41 16.36 -37.66
C TRP A 123 -17.68 14.89 -37.32
N LYS A 124 -16.97 13.99 -38.01
CA LYS A 124 -17.13 12.53 -37.86
C LYS A 124 -15.76 11.91 -37.62
N LEU A 125 -15.56 11.32 -36.44
CA LEU A 125 -14.27 10.74 -36.02
C LEU A 125 -14.42 9.22 -35.89
N VAL A 126 -13.47 8.45 -36.40
CA VAL A 126 -13.46 6.99 -36.26
C VAL A 126 -12.33 6.59 -35.30
N LEU A 127 -12.63 5.79 -34.28
CA LEU A 127 -11.70 5.41 -33.22
C LEU A 127 -11.64 3.87 -33.07
N PHE A 128 -10.43 3.31 -33.00
CA PHE A 128 -10.18 1.86 -32.82
C PHE A 128 -8.73 1.58 -32.46
N HIS A 129 -8.42 0.39 -31.94
CA HIS A 129 -7.11 0.11 -31.35
C HIS A 129 -5.93 0.04 -32.35
N HIS A 130 -6.02 -0.80 -33.39
CA HIS A 130 -4.90 -1.10 -34.29
C HIS A 130 -4.79 -0.08 -35.45
N PRO A 131 -3.70 0.73 -35.55
CA PRO A 131 -3.56 1.78 -36.56
C PRO A 131 -3.47 1.20 -37.98
N PRO A 132 -4.21 1.75 -38.98
CA PRO A 132 -4.04 1.35 -40.37
C PRO A 132 -2.66 1.73 -40.92
N TRP A 133 -2.09 2.83 -40.40
CA TRP A 133 -0.79 3.39 -40.78
C TRP A 133 -0.06 3.85 -39.51
N SER A 134 1.14 3.31 -39.27
CA SER A 134 1.97 3.66 -38.11
C SER A 134 3.45 3.44 -38.38
N SER A 135 4.27 4.38 -37.90
CA SER A 135 5.73 4.29 -37.83
C SER A 135 6.22 3.63 -36.53
N GLY A 136 5.31 3.28 -35.63
CA GLY A 136 5.59 2.71 -34.31
C GLY A 136 6.18 1.30 -34.34
N ASP A 137 6.32 0.72 -33.16
CA ASP A 137 6.99 -0.57 -32.95
C ASP A 137 6.23 -1.78 -33.52
N SER A 138 4.90 -1.80 -33.42
CA SER A 138 4.05 -2.82 -34.01
C SER A 138 3.73 -2.52 -35.49
N GLY A 139 3.65 -1.23 -35.84
CA GLY A 139 3.51 -0.74 -37.20
C GLY A 139 2.09 -0.80 -37.78
N SER A 140 1.99 -0.45 -39.07
CA SER A 140 0.74 -0.41 -39.84
C SER A 140 0.00 -1.76 -39.85
N SER A 141 -1.33 -1.73 -39.65
CA SER A 141 -2.24 -2.88 -39.72
C SER A 141 -3.10 -2.83 -40.99
N PRO A 142 -2.71 -3.51 -42.10
CA PRO A 142 -3.34 -3.32 -43.41
C PRO A 142 -4.81 -3.75 -43.48
N TYR A 143 -5.23 -4.67 -42.59
CA TYR A 143 -6.61 -5.13 -42.50
C TYR A 143 -7.59 -4.05 -42.00
N MET A 144 -7.08 -2.96 -41.38
CA MET A 144 -7.86 -1.77 -41.01
C MET A 144 -7.73 -0.61 -42.01
N ASP A 145 -7.04 -0.78 -43.15
CA ASP A 145 -6.96 0.26 -44.21
C ASP A 145 -8.26 0.33 -45.03
N TRP A 146 -9.33 0.76 -44.37
CA TRP A 146 -10.65 0.91 -44.96
C TRP A 146 -10.81 2.30 -45.59
N PRO A 147 -11.74 2.48 -46.56
CA PRO A 147 -11.92 3.75 -47.25
C PRO A 147 -12.72 4.78 -46.42
N PHE A 148 -12.28 5.04 -45.18
CA PHE A 148 -12.95 5.90 -44.19
C PHE A 148 -13.30 7.30 -44.74
N PHE A 149 -12.39 7.93 -45.49
CA PHE A 149 -12.66 9.22 -46.14
C PHE A 149 -13.81 9.14 -47.15
N ALA A 150 -13.85 8.09 -47.98
CA ALA A 150 -14.93 7.91 -48.96
C ALA A 150 -16.28 7.59 -48.31
N TRP A 151 -16.27 7.07 -47.08
CA TRP A 151 -17.47 6.89 -46.25
C TRP A 151 -17.86 8.15 -45.45
N GLY A 152 -17.03 9.19 -45.45
CA GLY A 152 -17.34 10.50 -44.86
C GLY A 152 -16.74 10.77 -43.48
N ALA A 153 -15.78 9.96 -43.02
CA ALA A 153 -14.96 10.32 -41.85
C ALA A 153 -14.13 11.58 -42.12
N HIS A 154 -13.77 12.31 -41.06
CA HIS A 154 -12.89 13.49 -41.13
C HIS A 154 -11.51 13.25 -40.51
N ALA A 155 -11.40 12.29 -39.58
CA ALA A 155 -10.14 11.78 -39.03
C ALA A 155 -10.31 10.34 -38.52
N VAL A 156 -9.18 9.63 -38.44
CA VAL A 156 -9.07 8.28 -37.85
C VAL A 156 -8.06 8.34 -36.70
N ILE A 157 -8.41 7.78 -35.54
CA ILE A 157 -7.58 7.83 -34.32
C ILE A 157 -7.44 6.43 -33.71
N SER A 158 -6.23 6.06 -33.32
CA SER A 158 -5.86 4.74 -32.80
C SER A 158 -4.79 4.81 -31.70
N GLY A 159 -4.26 3.68 -31.21
CA GLY A 159 -3.33 3.72 -30.06
C GLY A 159 -2.46 2.50 -29.77
N HIS A 160 -2.41 1.48 -30.62
CA HIS A 160 -1.71 0.22 -30.32
C HIS A 160 -0.19 0.35 -30.08
N ASP A 161 0.55 1.18 -30.82
CA ASP A 161 2.03 1.19 -30.75
C ASP A 161 2.63 1.80 -29.48
N ARG A 162 1.83 2.42 -28.60
CA ARG A 162 2.30 3.13 -27.40
C ARG A 162 3.23 4.31 -27.70
N ASP A 163 2.89 5.07 -28.74
CA ASP A 163 3.50 6.35 -29.08
C ASP A 163 2.43 7.37 -29.48
N TYR A 164 2.82 8.62 -29.72
CA TYR A 164 1.99 9.57 -30.46
C TYR A 164 2.57 9.83 -31.85
N GLU A 165 1.77 9.63 -32.89
CA GLU A 165 2.11 9.97 -34.27
C GLU A 165 0.91 10.60 -34.98
N ARG A 166 1.16 11.68 -35.74
CA ARG A 166 0.17 12.23 -36.69
C ARG A 166 0.67 12.10 -38.12
N LEU A 167 -0.09 11.38 -38.94
CA LEU A 167 0.14 11.21 -40.37
C LEU A 167 -0.92 11.97 -41.19
N MET A 168 -0.49 12.64 -42.25
CA MET A 168 -1.35 13.31 -43.24
C MET A 168 -1.16 12.60 -44.58
N ARG A 169 -2.22 11.96 -45.11
CA ARG A 169 -2.15 11.13 -46.32
C ARG A 169 -3.04 11.63 -47.44
N THR A 170 -2.61 11.42 -48.68
CA THR A 170 -3.46 11.61 -49.86
C THR A 170 -4.36 10.39 -50.05
N ILE A 171 -5.68 10.58 -50.00
CA ILE A 171 -6.71 9.56 -50.23
C ILE A 171 -7.66 10.03 -51.32
N GLY A 172 -7.56 9.42 -52.52
CA GLY A 172 -8.35 9.84 -53.68
C GLY A 172 -8.12 11.32 -54.00
N ARG A 173 -9.17 12.14 -53.87
CA ARG A 173 -9.09 13.58 -54.07
C ARG A 173 -8.59 14.37 -52.86
N CYS A 174 -8.65 13.82 -51.64
CA CYS A 174 -8.21 14.53 -50.44
C CYS A 174 -6.70 14.41 -50.29
N THR A 175 -5.99 15.53 -50.24
CA THR A 175 -4.51 15.57 -50.20
C THR A 175 -3.92 15.56 -48.79
N ALA A 176 -4.75 15.70 -47.76
CA ALA A 176 -4.31 15.83 -46.37
C ALA A 176 -5.33 15.23 -45.39
N PHE A 177 -5.60 13.93 -45.51
CA PHE A 177 -6.45 13.20 -44.57
C PHE A 177 -5.66 12.79 -43.31
N PRO A 178 -6.13 13.10 -42.09
CA PRO A 178 -5.40 12.79 -40.86
C PRO A 178 -5.68 11.37 -40.34
N TYR A 179 -4.59 10.62 -40.12
CA TYR A 179 -4.54 9.45 -39.24
C TYR A 179 -3.70 9.83 -38.01
N ILE A 180 -4.15 9.47 -36.81
CA ILE A 180 -3.44 9.78 -35.56
C ILE A 180 -3.30 8.52 -34.70
N ASN A 181 -2.08 8.11 -34.41
CA ASN A 181 -1.79 7.19 -33.33
C ASN A 181 -1.62 7.98 -32.01
N ASN A 182 -2.28 7.52 -30.95
CA ASN A 182 -2.42 8.22 -29.66
C ASN A 182 -2.21 7.28 -28.48
N GLY A 183 -1.32 6.30 -28.62
CA GLY A 183 -1.04 5.25 -27.63
C GLY A 183 -0.30 5.72 -26.37
N ALA A 184 -0.08 7.03 -26.20
CA ALA A 184 0.72 7.61 -25.14
C ALA A 184 0.03 7.69 -23.76
N GLY A 185 -1.07 6.96 -23.54
CA GLY A 185 -1.99 7.12 -22.39
C GLY A 185 -1.49 6.67 -21.01
N GLY A 186 -0.23 6.21 -20.90
CA GLY A 186 0.41 5.90 -19.62
C GLY A 186 1.19 4.58 -19.60
N THR A 187 0.98 3.72 -20.59
CA THR A 187 1.79 2.50 -20.73
C THR A 187 3.21 2.77 -21.24
N GLY A 188 4.11 1.79 -21.08
CA GLY A 188 5.51 1.92 -21.47
C GLY A 188 5.65 2.22 -22.97
N LEU A 189 6.22 3.39 -23.28
CA LEU A 189 6.37 3.91 -24.64
C LEU A 189 7.29 3.01 -25.47
N ARG A 190 7.02 2.90 -26.77
CA ARG A 190 7.86 2.13 -27.70
C ARG A 190 8.45 3.01 -28.80
N ALA A 191 9.63 2.65 -29.27
CA ALA A 191 10.35 3.44 -30.27
C ALA A 191 9.77 3.29 -31.68
N PHE A 192 9.84 4.37 -32.47
CA PHE A 192 9.52 4.33 -33.89
C PHE A 192 10.50 3.44 -34.67
N LYS A 193 9.98 2.63 -35.60
CA LYS A 193 10.74 1.82 -36.55
C LYS A 193 10.74 2.46 -37.95
N THR A 194 9.92 1.96 -38.86
CA THR A 194 9.91 2.36 -40.26
C THR A 194 9.00 3.57 -40.45
N ILE A 195 9.60 4.75 -40.67
CA ILE A 195 8.84 5.99 -40.80
C ILE A 195 7.93 5.95 -42.03
N GLN A 196 6.62 6.07 -41.80
CA GLN A 196 5.60 6.03 -42.85
C GLN A 196 5.57 7.31 -43.69
N ALA A 197 5.29 7.15 -44.99
CA ALA A 197 5.07 8.27 -45.89
C ALA A 197 3.84 9.09 -45.45
N GLY A 198 4.05 10.39 -45.21
CA GLY A 198 3.05 11.30 -44.68
C GLY A 198 3.09 11.49 -43.16
N SER A 199 4.02 10.86 -42.43
CA SER A 199 4.26 11.13 -41.00
C SER A 199 4.74 12.58 -40.77
N VAL A 200 3.96 13.39 -40.03
CA VAL A 200 4.20 14.83 -39.81
C VAL A 200 4.69 15.14 -38.39
N SER A 201 4.17 14.46 -37.38
CA SER A 201 4.60 14.60 -35.98
C SER A 201 4.75 13.23 -35.34
N ARG A 202 5.79 13.05 -34.52
CA ARG A 202 6.17 11.80 -33.85
C ARG A 202 6.76 12.14 -32.48
N LEU A 203 6.14 11.65 -31.41
CA LEU A 203 6.49 11.98 -30.03
C LEU A 203 6.56 10.71 -29.17
N LEU A 204 7.67 10.55 -28.47
CA LEU A 204 7.85 9.56 -27.40
C LEU A 204 7.70 10.28 -26.05
N GLU A 205 6.50 10.82 -25.81
CA GLU A 205 6.13 11.47 -24.55
C GLU A 205 4.73 10.98 -24.14
N TRP A 206 4.54 10.64 -22.86
CA TRP A 206 3.22 10.35 -22.32
C TRP A 206 2.30 11.56 -22.40
N GLY A 207 1.03 11.34 -22.72
CA GLY A 207 0.10 12.44 -22.95
C GLY A 207 -1.30 12.00 -23.35
N ALA A 208 -2.14 13.00 -23.63
CA ALA A 208 -3.50 12.81 -24.15
C ALA A 208 -3.87 13.95 -25.10
N GLN A 209 -4.89 13.74 -25.92
CA GLN A 209 -5.43 14.78 -26.79
C GLN A 209 -6.58 15.52 -26.11
N LEU A 210 -6.55 16.85 -26.16
CA LEU A 210 -7.70 17.70 -25.93
C LEU A 210 -8.27 18.13 -27.29
N VAL A 211 -9.56 17.86 -27.51
CA VAL A 211 -10.25 18.21 -28.74
C VAL A 211 -11.27 19.30 -28.46
N THR A 212 -11.19 20.40 -29.22
CA THR A 212 -12.15 21.52 -29.18
C THR A 212 -12.85 21.64 -30.53
N ALA A 213 -14.19 21.66 -30.52
CA ALA A 213 -14.99 21.63 -31.74
C ALA A 213 -16.18 22.60 -31.73
N ASN A 214 -16.54 23.06 -32.92
CA ASN A 214 -17.80 23.70 -33.27
C ASN A 214 -18.23 23.25 -34.70
N ALA A 215 -19.28 23.82 -35.28
CA ALA A 215 -19.80 23.37 -36.58
C ALA A 215 -18.85 23.59 -37.78
N THR A 216 -17.86 24.50 -37.68
CA THR A 216 -16.96 24.88 -38.78
C THR A 216 -15.48 24.63 -38.49
N SER A 217 -15.10 24.35 -37.23
CA SER A 217 -13.72 24.06 -36.83
C SER A 217 -13.63 22.89 -35.85
N LEU A 218 -12.60 22.07 -36.01
CA LEU A 218 -12.19 20.97 -35.13
C LEU A 218 -10.68 21.09 -34.88
N ARG A 219 -10.29 21.37 -33.63
CA ARG A 219 -8.90 21.44 -33.20
C ARG A 219 -8.58 20.27 -32.27
N MET A 220 -7.51 19.55 -32.57
CA MET A 220 -6.98 18.43 -31.78
C MET A 220 -5.56 18.83 -31.33
N ASP A 221 -5.36 18.99 -30.03
CA ASP A 221 -4.08 19.33 -29.42
C ASP A 221 -3.58 18.15 -28.57
N PHE A 222 -2.38 17.64 -28.86
CA PHE A 222 -1.73 16.65 -28.00
C PHE A 222 -0.88 17.35 -26.94
N TYR A 223 -1.13 17.05 -25.68
CA TYR A 223 -0.44 17.61 -24.53
C TYR A 223 0.47 16.56 -23.88
N ALA A 224 1.71 16.96 -23.57
CA ALA A 224 2.61 16.15 -22.77
C ALA A 224 2.22 16.19 -21.29
N ALA A 225 2.12 15.02 -20.66
CA ALA A 225 1.75 14.88 -19.24
C ALA A 225 2.80 15.48 -18.29
N SER A 226 4.07 15.46 -18.70
CA SER A 226 5.23 15.90 -17.89
C SER A 226 5.21 17.38 -17.52
N ASN A 227 4.65 18.23 -18.37
CA ASN A 227 4.64 19.68 -18.19
C ASN A 227 3.33 20.37 -18.63
N ARG A 228 2.33 19.60 -19.07
CA ARG A 228 1.02 20.07 -19.56
C ARG A 228 1.13 21.09 -20.70
N THR A 229 2.14 20.96 -21.56
CA THR A 229 2.30 21.80 -22.77
C THR A 229 1.84 21.08 -24.04
N VAL A 230 1.28 21.83 -24.99
CA VAL A 230 0.95 21.33 -26.33
C VAL A 230 2.24 20.98 -27.06
N ARG A 231 2.35 19.74 -27.55
CA ARG A 231 3.48 19.27 -28.37
C ARG A 231 3.14 19.19 -29.85
N ASP A 232 1.88 18.90 -30.17
CA ASP A 232 1.36 18.87 -31.54
C ASP A 232 -0.06 19.41 -31.58
N SER A 233 -0.43 20.02 -32.71
CA SER A 233 -1.74 20.62 -32.93
C SER A 233 -2.18 20.45 -34.38
N LEU A 234 -3.41 20.02 -34.58
CA LEU A 234 -4.07 19.92 -35.87
C LEU A 234 -5.41 20.66 -35.80
N THR A 235 -5.61 21.68 -36.64
CA THR A 235 -6.91 22.34 -36.81
C THR A 235 -7.47 22.03 -38.19
N LEU A 236 -8.66 21.43 -38.25
CA LEU A 236 -9.46 21.28 -39.46
C LEU A 236 -10.52 22.39 -39.51
N THR A 237 -10.68 23.02 -40.66
CA THR A 237 -11.67 24.09 -40.88
C THR A 237 -12.49 23.81 -42.13
N LYS A 238 -13.83 23.92 -42.04
CA LYS A 238 -14.73 23.82 -43.19
C LYS A 238 -14.81 25.15 -43.94
N ASP A 239 -13.92 25.30 -44.92
CA ASP A 239 -13.84 26.46 -45.82
C ASP A 239 -14.29 26.13 -47.26
N GLY A 240 -14.48 24.85 -47.59
CA GLY A 240 -14.81 24.38 -48.93
C GLY A 240 -13.69 24.54 -49.97
N SER A 241 -12.49 24.98 -49.58
CA SER A 241 -11.41 25.34 -50.50
C SER A 241 -10.57 24.14 -50.96
N ASN A 242 -10.57 23.06 -50.17
CA ASN A 242 -9.82 21.84 -50.40
C ASN A 242 -10.76 20.68 -50.81
N PRO A 243 -10.40 19.81 -51.79
CA PRO A 243 -11.16 18.60 -52.14
C PRO A 243 -11.41 17.58 -51.01
N CYS A 244 -10.75 17.71 -49.84
CA CYS A 244 -11.12 17.02 -48.59
C CYS A 244 -12.48 17.48 -48.01
N GLY A 245 -12.98 18.66 -48.38
CA GLY A 245 -14.13 19.33 -47.73
C GLY A 245 -13.75 20.14 -46.48
N PHE A 246 -12.47 20.14 -46.11
CA PHE A 246 -11.88 20.90 -45.02
C PHE A 246 -10.40 21.20 -45.33
N THR A 247 -9.87 22.28 -44.76
CA THR A 247 -8.44 22.60 -44.78
C THR A 247 -7.81 22.30 -43.44
N ALA A 248 -6.64 21.65 -43.46
CA ALA A 248 -5.85 21.33 -42.28
C ALA A 248 -4.73 22.38 -42.09
N PHE A 249 -4.68 23.02 -40.93
CA PHE A 249 -3.64 23.99 -40.56
C PHE A 249 -2.74 23.45 -39.45
N PRO A 250 -1.40 23.60 -39.56
CA PRO A 250 -0.50 23.57 -38.40
C PRO A 250 -0.74 24.81 -37.50
N PRO A 251 -0.24 24.81 -36.25
CA PRO A 251 -0.50 25.93 -35.33
C PRO A 251 0.06 27.27 -35.83
N PRO A 252 -0.60 28.41 -35.50
CA PRO A 252 -0.08 29.73 -35.82
C PRO A 252 1.23 30.00 -35.06
N SER A 253 2.23 30.51 -35.78
CA SER A 253 3.56 30.80 -35.23
C SER A 253 3.52 31.83 -34.09
N PRO A 254 4.19 31.60 -32.94
CA PRO A 254 4.40 32.65 -31.94
C PRO A 254 5.34 33.75 -32.49
N PRO A 255 5.24 34.99 -31.98
CA PRO A 255 6.05 36.10 -32.47
C PRO A 255 7.55 35.91 -32.13
N PRO A 256 8.47 36.31 -33.03
CA PRO A 256 9.89 36.00 -32.89
C PRO A 256 10.57 36.85 -31.81
N SER A 257 11.26 36.17 -30.89
CA SER A 257 12.21 36.80 -29.95
C SER A 257 13.61 36.95 -30.61
N PRO A 258 14.41 37.96 -30.24
CA PRO A 258 15.62 38.32 -30.97
C PRO A 258 16.75 37.28 -30.85
N ARG A 259 17.46 37.06 -31.97
CA ARG A 259 18.47 36.02 -32.16
C ARG A 259 19.89 36.52 -31.80
N PRO A 260 20.69 35.78 -31.00
CA PRO A 260 22.12 36.08 -30.83
C PRO A 260 22.93 35.71 -32.09
N PRO A 261 24.04 36.41 -32.40
CA PRO A 261 24.85 36.14 -33.58
C PRO A 261 25.75 34.89 -33.42
N SER A 262 25.95 34.16 -34.52
CA SER A 262 26.81 32.97 -34.59
C SER A 262 28.31 33.30 -34.47
N PRO A 263 29.13 32.47 -33.79
CA PRO A 263 30.58 32.64 -33.76
C PRO A 263 31.25 32.20 -35.08
N ARG A 264 32.35 32.88 -35.44
CA ARG A 264 33.25 32.50 -36.55
C ARG A 264 34.38 31.60 -36.04
N SER A 265 34.87 30.69 -36.88
CA SER A 265 36.07 29.89 -36.61
C SER A 265 37.33 30.75 -36.48
N PRO A 266 38.23 30.45 -35.52
CA PRO A 266 39.61 30.93 -35.52
C PRO A 266 40.61 29.88 -36.05
N SER A 267 41.69 30.36 -36.66
CA SER A 267 42.85 29.60 -37.14
C SER A 267 43.79 29.19 -35.96
N PRO A 268 44.75 28.26 -36.15
CA PRO A 268 45.44 27.61 -35.03
C PRO A 268 46.49 28.50 -34.34
N ARG A 269 46.65 28.32 -33.03
CA ARG A 269 47.67 28.94 -32.17
C ARG A 269 48.55 27.83 -31.53
N PRO A 270 49.83 28.08 -31.18
CA PRO A 270 50.75 27.03 -30.70
C PRO A 270 50.31 26.34 -29.39
N PRO A 271 50.81 25.13 -29.09
CA PRO A 271 50.33 24.33 -27.97
C PRO A 271 50.57 25.01 -26.62
N SER A 272 49.51 25.15 -25.83
CA SER A 272 49.61 25.45 -24.40
C SER A 272 49.98 24.18 -23.61
N PRO A 273 50.48 24.32 -22.36
CA PRO A 273 50.68 23.19 -21.47
C PRO A 273 49.39 22.38 -21.33
N ALA A 274 49.52 21.06 -21.15
CA ALA A 274 48.37 20.20 -20.92
C ALA A 274 47.56 20.72 -19.72
N PRO A 275 46.21 20.84 -19.85
CA PRO A 275 45.39 21.29 -18.73
C PRO A 275 45.55 20.33 -17.54
N PRO A 276 45.47 20.84 -16.29
CA PRO A 276 45.53 19.98 -15.11
C PRO A 276 44.40 18.92 -15.17
N PRO A 277 44.63 17.70 -14.66
CA PRO A 277 43.62 16.65 -14.68
C PRO A 277 42.34 17.11 -13.97
N PRO A 278 41.15 16.73 -14.47
CA PRO A 278 39.89 17.13 -13.87
C PRO A 278 39.78 16.63 -12.43
N PRO A 279 39.06 17.37 -11.55
CA PRO A 279 38.89 16.97 -10.16
C PRO A 279 38.13 15.64 -10.05
N SER A 280 38.54 14.81 -9.10
CA SER A 280 37.83 13.58 -8.74
C SER A 280 36.47 13.95 -8.15
N ARG A 281 35.39 13.38 -8.68
CA ARG A 281 34.01 13.58 -8.18
C ARG A 281 33.29 12.25 -7.98
N PHE A 282 32.65 12.07 -6.83
CA PHE A 282 31.94 10.84 -6.47
C PHE A 282 30.91 11.11 -5.37
N ALA A 283 29.92 10.22 -5.25
CA ALA A 283 28.92 10.27 -4.17
C ALA A 283 29.28 9.34 -3.01
N ILE A 284 28.78 9.63 -1.81
CA ILE A 284 28.76 8.71 -0.65
C ILE A 284 27.33 8.63 -0.08
N ILE A 285 26.84 7.42 0.13
CA ILE A 285 25.55 7.08 0.77
C ILE A 285 25.74 6.03 1.87
N GLY A 286 24.70 5.78 2.65
CA GLY A 286 24.69 4.78 3.73
C GLY A 286 23.28 4.56 4.22
N ASP A 287 23.00 3.38 4.77
CA ASP A 287 21.71 3.04 5.35
C ASP A 287 20.58 3.18 4.31
N PHE A 288 20.70 2.39 3.23
CA PHE A 288 19.85 2.39 2.04
C PHE A 288 19.57 0.93 1.60
N GLY A 289 18.85 0.73 0.50
CA GLY A 289 18.35 -0.60 0.11
C GLY A 289 17.14 -1.02 0.92
N VAL A 290 16.19 -0.11 1.11
CA VAL A 290 14.87 -0.36 1.75
C VAL A 290 13.71 -0.29 0.75
N ASN A 291 13.99 0.03 -0.52
CA ASN A 291 12.97 0.21 -1.55
C ASN A 291 11.99 1.38 -1.24
N SER A 292 12.51 2.48 -0.70
CA SER A 292 11.71 3.64 -0.25
C SER A 292 11.66 4.81 -1.26
N ALA A 293 10.69 5.71 -1.09
CA ALA A 293 10.61 6.95 -1.87
C ALA A 293 11.76 7.94 -1.55
N GLN A 294 12.32 7.84 -0.34
CA GLN A 294 13.44 8.63 0.13
C GLN A 294 14.73 8.17 -0.55
N GLU A 295 14.92 6.85 -0.65
CA GLU A 295 15.99 6.22 -1.44
C GLU A 295 15.90 6.59 -2.92
N LEU A 296 14.72 6.52 -3.53
CA LEU A 296 14.48 7.01 -4.90
C LEU A 296 14.82 8.51 -5.05
N SER A 297 14.59 9.32 -4.01
CA SER A 297 14.93 10.76 -4.05
C SER A 297 16.44 10.98 -3.98
N VAL A 298 17.15 10.16 -3.20
CA VAL A 298 18.62 10.15 -3.10
C VAL A 298 19.24 9.62 -4.40
N SER A 299 18.74 8.52 -4.99
CA SER A 299 19.22 7.98 -6.26
C SER A 299 19.03 8.98 -7.40
N ASN A 300 17.83 9.56 -7.56
CA ASN A 300 17.56 10.60 -8.57
C ASN A 300 18.44 11.85 -8.43
N MET A 301 18.95 12.13 -7.23
CA MET A 301 19.91 13.23 -7.00
C MET A 301 21.31 12.83 -7.45
N ILE A 302 21.74 11.60 -7.17
CA ILE A 302 23.02 11.03 -7.62
C ILE A 302 23.05 10.87 -9.14
N ASP A 303 21.95 10.39 -9.74
CA ASP A 303 21.77 10.28 -11.20
C ASP A 303 21.86 11.65 -11.86
N ALA A 304 21.26 12.68 -11.25
CA ALA A 304 21.38 14.05 -11.76
C ALA A 304 22.82 14.58 -11.70
N TRP A 305 23.61 14.22 -10.68
CA TRP A 305 25.04 14.54 -10.63
C TRP A 305 25.85 13.76 -11.68
N ASP A 306 25.53 12.48 -11.93
CA ASP A 306 26.21 11.67 -12.95
C ASP A 306 25.92 12.18 -14.37
N VAL A 307 24.67 12.57 -14.66
CA VAL A 307 24.30 13.21 -15.94
C VAL A 307 24.99 14.56 -16.12
N GLN A 308 25.17 15.35 -15.05
CA GLN A 308 25.76 16.69 -15.12
C GLN A 308 27.29 16.68 -15.25
N GLU A 309 27.99 15.88 -14.43
CA GLU A 309 29.45 15.94 -14.30
C GLU A 309 30.17 14.57 -14.36
N ARG A 310 29.45 13.47 -14.57
CA ARG A 310 29.92 12.08 -14.62
C ARG A 310 30.75 11.66 -13.40
N LEU A 311 30.07 11.05 -12.43
CA LEU A 311 30.67 10.54 -11.20
C LEU A 311 31.63 9.39 -11.49
N MET A 312 32.78 9.44 -10.82
CA MET A 312 33.78 8.36 -10.82
C MET A 312 33.35 7.16 -9.98
N GLY A 313 32.38 7.36 -9.08
CA GLY A 313 31.77 6.30 -8.31
C GLY A 313 30.67 6.78 -7.36
N VAL A 314 29.96 5.82 -6.80
CA VAL A 314 29.02 5.92 -5.68
C VAL A 314 29.54 4.96 -4.62
N LEU A 315 30.02 5.51 -3.51
CA LEU A 315 30.57 4.73 -2.40
C LEU A 315 29.51 4.56 -1.32
N THR A 316 29.56 3.45 -0.58
CA THR A 316 28.63 3.22 0.54
C THR A 316 29.36 3.05 1.85
N THR A 317 28.75 3.52 2.95
CA THR A 317 29.23 3.29 4.32
C THR A 317 28.72 1.97 4.90
N GLY A 318 27.66 1.39 4.36
CA GLY A 318 27.12 0.10 4.76
C GLY A 318 25.61 0.11 4.95
N ASP A 319 25.07 -1.07 5.23
CA ASP A 319 23.64 -1.38 5.18
C ASP A 319 23.07 -1.00 3.82
N ASN A 320 23.33 -1.90 2.87
CA ASN A 320 23.00 -1.76 1.46
C ASN A 320 21.74 -2.54 1.09
N ASN A 321 21.27 -3.48 1.93
CA ASN A 321 20.13 -4.34 1.61
C ASN A 321 19.33 -4.77 2.85
N TYR A 322 18.23 -4.08 3.13
CA TYR A 322 17.37 -4.32 4.30
C TYR A 322 16.25 -5.35 4.04
N ASN A 323 15.68 -5.98 5.07
CA ASN A 323 16.06 -5.90 6.49
C ASN A 323 17.13 -6.92 6.88
N PHE A 324 17.50 -7.85 5.99
CA PHE A 324 18.28 -9.03 6.35
C PHE A 324 19.41 -9.38 5.37
N GLY A 325 19.65 -8.60 4.31
CA GLY A 325 20.74 -8.92 3.37
C GLY A 325 20.46 -10.10 2.44
N ASP A 326 19.22 -10.62 2.41
CA ASP A 326 18.85 -11.82 1.65
C ASP A 326 18.86 -11.57 0.12
N ASN A 327 19.29 -12.59 -0.63
CA ASN A 327 19.40 -12.57 -2.10
C ASN A 327 18.08 -12.25 -2.83
N PHE A 328 16.93 -12.64 -2.28
CA PHE A 328 15.61 -12.34 -2.84
C PHE A 328 15.25 -10.84 -2.82
N THR A 329 15.93 -10.05 -1.98
CA THR A 329 15.60 -8.63 -1.75
C THR A 329 16.53 -7.67 -2.48
N ILE A 330 17.77 -8.07 -2.74
CA ILE A 330 18.85 -7.16 -3.18
C ILE A 330 18.62 -6.53 -4.57
N GLU A 331 17.97 -7.24 -5.50
CA GLU A 331 17.61 -6.65 -6.80
C GLU A 331 16.49 -5.61 -6.70
N ALA A 332 15.47 -5.86 -5.86
CA ALA A 332 14.36 -4.93 -5.64
C ALA A 332 14.78 -3.70 -4.82
N ASN A 333 15.70 -3.88 -3.88
CA ASN A 333 16.21 -2.85 -2.99
C ASN A 333 17.30 -2.00 -3.66
N VAL A 334 18.34 -2.64 -4.22
CA VAL A 334 19.52 -1.94 -4.78
C VAL A 334 19.46 -1.84 -6.29
N GLY A 335 19.19 -2.97 -6.96
CA GLY A 335 19.16 -3.05 -8.43
C GLY A 335 18.23 -2.00 -9.03
N LYS A 336 17.02 -1.87 -8.47
CA LYS A 336 16.02 -0.89 -8.89
C LYS A 336 16.53 0.55 -9.06
N TYR A 337 17.42 1.01 -8.20
CA TYR A 337 17.88 2.41 -8.18
C TYR A 337 19.33 2.59 -8.65
N TYR A 338 20.18 1.57 -8.51
CA TYR A 338 21.62 1.68 -8.69
C TYR A 338 22.21 0.72 -9.73
N HIS A 339 21.41 -0.06 -10.47
CA HIS A 339 21.88 -0.99 -11.51
C HIS A 339 22.81 -0.33 -12.54
N GLN A 340 22.56 0.93 -12.92
CA GLN A 340 23.39 1.69 -13.87
C GLN A 340 24.83 1.97 -13.39
N TYR A 341 25.15 1.64 -12.13
CA TYR A 341 26.47 1.73 -11.52
C TYR A 341 27.13 0.37 -11.25
N ILE A 342 26.46 -0.76 -11.49
CA ILE A 342 26.96 -2.10 -11.12
C ILE A 342 27.44 -2.85 -12.39
N TYR A 343 28.68 -3.36 -12.38
CA TYR A 343 29.18 -4.22 -13.45
C TYR A 343 30.27 -5.23 -12.99
N PRO A 344 30.26 -6.48 -13.47
CA PRO A 344 29.12 -7.14 -14.11
C PRO A 344 27.91 -7.18 -13.17
N TYR A 345 26.70 -7.15 -13.73
CA TYR A 345 25.48 -7.21 -12.92
C TYR A 345 25.08 -8.68 -12.74
N TYR A 346 25.14 -9.15 -11.50
CA TYR A 346 24.69 -10.47 -11.11
C TYR A 346 23.24 -10.40 -10.63
N ASN A 347 22.45 -11.39 -11.01
CA ASN A 347 21.04 -11.50 -10.70
C ASN A 347 20.74 -12.74 -9.85
N PHE A 348 19.64 -12.68 -9.12
CA PHE A 348 19.03 -13.80 -8.39
C PHE A 348 17.68 -14.19 -8.98
N THR A 349 17.06 -13.36 -9.83
CA THR A 349 15.89 -13.72 -10.64
C THR A 349 16.28 -14.14 -12.07
N SER A 350 15.50 -15.01 -12.70
CA SER A 350 15.65 -15.36 -14.13
C SER A 350 14.31 -15.16 -14.85
N PRO A 351 14.19 -14.18 -15.77
CA PRO A 351 15.21 -13.21 -16.20
C PRO A 351 15.60 -12.20 -15.09
N PRO A 352 16.75 -11.50 -15.23
CA PRO A 352 17.13 -10.40 -14.34
C PRO A 352 16.09 -9.28 -14.37
N LEU A 353 15.82 -8.64 -13.23
CA LEU A 353 14.88 -7.51 -13.15
C LEU A 353 15.44 -6.24 -13.83
N TYR A 354 16.76 -6.07 -13.84
CA TYR A 354 17.45 -4.90 -14.35
C TYR A 354 18.69 -5.29 -15.17
N THR A 355 19.12 -4.40 -16.07
CA THR A 355 20.39 -4.52 -16.78
C THR A 355 21.46 -3.71 -16.06
N GLY A 356 22.69 -4.23 -15.97
CA GLY A 356 23.83 -3.52 -15.35
C GLY A 356 24.27 -2.23 -16.04
N ALA A 357 25.39 -1.67 -15.57
CA ALA A 357 25.96 -0.43 -16.09
C ALA A 357 26.13 -0.49 -17.63
N PRO A 358 25.49 0.43 -18.39
CA PRO A 358 25.39 0.32 -19.85
C PRO A 358 26.71 0.59 -20.59
N ASP A 359 27.70 1.16 -19.89
CA ASP A 359 29.06 1.37 -20.41
C ASP A 359 30.04 0.25 -20.03
N GLY A 360 29.59 -0.79 -19.30
CA GLY A 360 30.41 -1.90 -18.87
C GLY A 360 31.42 -1.55 -17.77
N VAL A 361 31.20 -0.47 -17.01
CA VAL A 361 32.13 0.01 -15.98
C VAL A 361 31.47 -0.01 -14.60
N ASN A 362 32.08 -0.72 -13.65
CA ASN A 362 31.62 -0.69 -12.26
C ASN A 362 31.91 0.67 -11.62
N ARG A 363 30.88 1.28 -11.04
CA ARG A 363 30.92 2.57 -10.36
C ARG A 363 30.27 2.54 -8.97
N LEU A 364 29.61 1.46 -8.55
CA LEU A 364 29.13 1.27 -7.17
C LEU A 364 30.19 0.52 -6.34
N PHE A 365 30.60 1.08 -5.21
CA PHE A 365 31.65 0.55 -4.33
C PHE A 365 31.15 0.48 -2.88
N PRO A 366 30.59 -0.65 -2.43
CA PRO A 366 29.98 -0.75 -1.12
C PRO A 366 30.95 -1.15 0.01
N SER A 367 30.66 -0.66 1.22
CA SER A 367 31.13 -1.27 2.48
C SER A 367 30.01 -2.16 3.03
N PRO A 368 30.28 -3.24 3.79
CA PRO A 368 29.23 -3.99 4.46
C PRO A 368 28.82 -3.35 5.80
N GLY A 369 27.51 -3.35 6.08
CA GLY A 369 26.92 -3.07 7.39
C GLY A 369 26.30 -4.32 8.03
N ASN A 370 25.66 -4.18 9.19
CA ASN A 370 25.08 -5.34 9.90
C ASN A 370 23.83 -5.91 9.22
N HIS A 371 23.07 -5.11 8.47
CA HIS A 371 21.90 -5.60 7.71
C HIS A 371 22.28 -6.33 6.42
N ASP A 372 23.53 -6.24 5.94
CA ASP A 372 24.00 -6.98 4.74
C ASP A 372 24.27 -8.48 5.01
N TRP A 373 24.17 -8.94 6.26
CA TRP A 373 24.55 -10.29 6.70
C TRP A 373 23.40 -11.31 6.66
N GLY A 374 22.95 -11.61 5.43
CA GLY A 374 22.02 -12.70 5.08
C GLY A 374 22.19 -13.95 5.93
N ARG A 375 21.36 -14.12 6.96
CA ARG A 375 21.34 -15.31 7.85
C ARG A 375 22.73 -15.69 8.39
N ASN A 376 23.52 -14.69 8.80
CA ASN A 376 24.91 -14.80 9.24
C ASN A 376 25.96 -15.10 8.14
N THR A 377 25.68 -14.79 6.87
CA THR A 377 26.67 -14.81 5.79
C THR A 377 26.59 -13.58 4.88
N LEU A 378 27.74 -13.11 4.40
CA LEU A 378 27.85 -12.03 3.40
C LEU A 378 27.76 -12.55 1.95
N ALA A 379 27.46 -13.84 1.74
CA ALA A 379 27.43 -14.45 0.41
C ALA A 379 26.53 -13.71 -0.61
N PRO A 380 25.29 -13.27 -0.28
CA PRO A 380 24.45 -12.52 -1.22
C PRO A 380 25.10 -11.19 -1.66
N TYR A 381 25.65 -10.44 -0.71
CA TYR A 381 26.37 -9.19 -0.94
C TYR A 381 27.61 -9.40 -1.82
N LEU A 382 28.46 -10.39 -1.51
CA LEU A 382 29.70 -10.64 -2.24
C LEU A 382 29.43 -11.11 -3.68
N GLN A 383 28.33 -11.85 -3.90
CA GLN A 383 27.91 -12.25 -5.23
C GLN A 383 27.30 -11.10 -6.03
N TYR A 384 26.54 -10.20 -5.39
CA TYR A 384 25.86 -9.10 -6.06
C TYR A 384 26.79 -7.91 -6.39
N PHE A 385 27.81 -7.68 -5.55
CA PHE A 385 28.73 -6.55 -5.67
C PHE A 385 30.16 -6.98 -6.07
N PRO A 386 30.41 -7.44 -7.31
CA PRO A 386 31.75 -7.85 -7.75
C PRO A 386 32.76 -6.70 -7.76
N GLY A 387 32.28 -5.44 -7.76
CA GLY A 387 33.10 -4.24 -7.57
C GLY A 387 33.84 -4.16 -6.22
N ALA A 388 33.44 -4.97 -5.23
CA ALA A 388 34.18 -5.17 -3.98
C ALA A 388 35.32 -6.20 -4.10
N ASN A 389 35.60 -6.70 -5.31
CA ASN A 389 36.60 -7.74 -5.60
C ASN A 389 36.39 -9.02 -4.74
N ASN A 390 35.12 -9.36 -4.48
CA ASN A 390 34.68 -10.43 -3.59
C ASN A 390 35.37 -10.40 -2.20
N SER A 391 35.72 -9.20 -1.71
CA SER A 391 36.44 -9.00 -0.45
C SER A 391 35.58 -8.29 0.59
N TYR A 392 35.82 -8.63 1.86
CA TYR A 392 35.22 -7.98 3.03
C TYR A 392 35.79 -6.56 3.27
N PHE A 393 36.98 -6.28 2.71
CA PHE A 393 37.66 -4.99 2.77
C PHE A 393 38.58 -4.80 1.56
N TYR A 394 38.65 -3.58 1.03
CA TYR A 394 39.41 -3.25 -0.18
C TYR A 394 39.67 -1.74 -0.33
N SER A 395 40.49 -1.34 -1.30
CA SER A 395 40.63 0.07 -1.68
C SER A 395 40.26 0.34 -3.14
N VAL A 396 39.77 1.54 -3.41
CA VAL A 396 39.42 2.02 -4.77
C VAL A 396 40.02 3.40 -5.02
N LYS A 397 40.65 3.57 -6.18
CA LYS A 397 41.23 4.84 -6.62
C LYS A 397 40.24 5.63 -7.47
N LEU A 398 39.83 6.79 -6.96
CA LEU A 398 38.86 7.67 -7.60
C LEU A 398 39.63 8.80 -8.29
N GLY A 399 40.10 8.52 -9.50
CA GLY A 399 40.97 9.41 -10.27
C GLY A 399 42.36 9.59 -9.64
N ALA A 400 43.00 10.72 -9.93
CA ALA A 400 44.36 11.00 -9.46
C ALA A 400 44.44 11.53 -8.00
N SER A 401 43.31 11.94 -7.41
CA SER A 401 43.27 12.68 -6.13
C SER A 401 42.77 11.85 -4.94
N VAL A 402 41.88 10.89 -5.25
CA VAL A 402 41.11 9.95 -4.41
C VAL A 402 41.71 8.56 -4.15
N GLU A 403 42.03 8.11 -2.94
CA GLU A 403 41.94 6.67 -2.62
C GLU A 403 41.05 6.44 -1.40
N ALA A 404 40.02 5.61 -1.56
CA ALA A 404 39.08 5.24 -0.52
C ALA A 404 39.34 3.80 -0.06
N PHE A 405 39.27 3.56 1.24
CA PHE A 405 39.53 2.28 1.88
C PHE A 405 38.25 1.86 2.60
N LEU A 406 37.58 0.83 2.08
CA LEU A 406 36.31 0.32 2.57
C LEU A 406 36.61 -0.89 3.45
N ILE A 407 36.12 -0.88 4.68
CA ILE A 407 36.34 -1.94 5.67
C ILE A 407 35.02 -2.40 6.29
N ASP A 408 35.01 -3.64 6.76
CA ASP A 408 33.95 -4.16 7.60
C ASP A 408 34.08 -3.67 9.06
N SER A 409 32.94 -3.51 9.72
CA SER A 409 32.82 -3.07 11.11
C SER A 409 31.85 -3.90 11.96
N CYS A 410 31.23 -4.94 11.42
CA CYS A 410 30.18 -5.69 12.13
C CYS A 410 30.79 -6.78 13.04
N VAL A 411 30.59 -6.62 14.35
CA VAL A 411 31.25 -7.43 15.40
C VAL A 411 30.76 -8.88 15.44
N GLN A 412 29.53 -9.13 14.99
CA GLN A 412 28.90 -10.46 15.02
C GLN A 412 29.64 -11.50 14.17
N GLN A 413 30.46 -11.06 13.20
CA GLN A 413 31.24 -11.91 12.30
C GLN A 413 32.50 -12.53 12.89
N ASN A 414 32.90 -12.14 14.11
CA ASN A 414 34.21 -12.51 14.67
C ASN A 414 34.38 -14.03 14.87
N THR A 415 33.29 -14.80 14.75
CA THR A 415 33.21 -16.27 14.74
C THR A 415 33.23 -16.91 13.34
N VAL A 416 32.94 -16.15 12.26
CA VAL A 416 32.71 -16.67 10.90
C VAL A 416 33.90 -16.46 9.96
N THR A 417 34.49 -15.25 9.94
CA THR A 417 35.54 -14.90 8.96
C THR A 417 36.95 -14.85 9.54
N GLY A 418 37.09 -14.61 10.84
CA GLY A 418 38.38 -14.48 11.53
C GLY A 418 39.19 -13.21 11.18
N PHE A 419 38.66 -12.26 10.40
CA PHE A 419 39.37 -11.03 10.04
C PHE A 419 39.35 -9.97 11.15
N GLY A 420 38.22 -9.87 11.86
CA GLY A 420 38.02 -9.16 13.12
C GLY A 420 37.99 -7.63 13.07
N THR A 421 37.28 -7.03 14.02
CA THR A 421 37.21 -5.58 14.26
C THR A 421 38.34 -5.05 15.16
N SER A 422 39.50 -5.71 15.14
CA SER A 422 40.69 -5.30 15.91
C SER A 422 41.69 -4.50 15.06
N PRO A 423 42.27 -3.39 15.58
CA PRO A 423 43.31 -2.64 14.87
C PRO A 423 44.62 -3.43 14.68
N ASN A 424 44.78 -4.55 15.40
CA ASN A 424 45.90 -5.48 15.27
C ASN A 424 45.51 -6.79 14.55
N GLY A 425 44.24 -6.95 14.16
CA GLY A 425 43.77 -8.09 13.38
C GLY A 425 44.21 -8.05 11.92
N THR A 426 43.73 -9.00 11.12
CA THR A 426 44.05 -9.11 9.68
C THR A 426 43.63 -7.86 8.93
N GLN A 427 42.40 -7.40 9.12
CA GLN A 427 41.86 -6.20 8.49
C GLN A 427 42.57 -4.93 8.95
N GLY A 428 42.78 -4.74 10.25
CA GLY A 428 43.49 -3.57 10.78
C GLY A 428 44.95 -3.48 10.34
N THR A 429 45.62 -4.62 10.20
CA THR A 429 47.00 -4.69 9.67
C THR A 429 47.04 -4.41 8.17
N TRP A 430 46.09 -4.95 7.39
CA TRP A 430 45.94 -4.61 5.99
C TRP A 430 45.71 -3.09 5.80
N LEU A 431 44.77 -2.49 6.53
CA LEU A 431 44.42 -1.07 6.38
C LEU A 431 45.61 -0.16 6.70
N ARG A 432 46.33 -0.45 7.80
CA ARG A 432 47.55 0.28 8.19
C ARG A 432 48.60 0.24 7.08
N ASN A 433 48.82 -0.93 6.48
CA ASN A 433 49.79 -1.10 5.40
C ASN A 433 49.33 -0.44 4.08
N ALA A 434 48.05 -0.54 3.75
CA ALA A 434 47.46 0.02 2.54
C ALA A 434 47.45 1.57 2.58
N LEU A 435 47.09 2.16 3.71
CA LEU A 435 47.19 3.61 3.93
C LEU A 435 48.64 4.09 3.85
N ALA A 436 49.61 3.34 4.40
CA ALA A 436 51.03 3.68 4.31
C ALA A 436 51.59 3.57 2.88
N ALA A 437 51.17 2.56 2.11
CA ALA A 437 51.61 2.34 0.73
C ALA A 437 50.97 3.31 -0.29
N SER A 438 49.78 3.84 0.00
CA SER A 438 49.06 4.72 -0.92
C SER A 438 49.77 6.06 -1.14
N SER A 439 49.93 6.45 -2.41
CA SER A 439 50.45 7.75 -2.83
C SER A 439 49.34 8.77 -3.15
N ALA A 440 48.07 8.43 -2.89
CA ALA A 440 46.95 9.31 -3.21
C ALA A 440 47.00 10.61 -2.38
N PRO A 441 46.71 11.79 -2.99
CA PRO A 441 46.65 13.05 -2.26
C PRO A 441 45.70 13.01 -1.06
N TRP A 442 44.53 12.38 -1.20
CA TRP A 442 43.55 12.23 -0.12
C TRP A 442 43.22 10.76 0.10
N LYS A 443 43.08 10.39 1.38
CA LYS A 443 42.82 9.02 1.82
C LYS A 443 41.60 9.00 2.73
N LEU A 444 40.54 8.33 2.33
CA LEU A 444 39.27 8.26 3.08
C LEU A 444 39.03 6.84 3.57
N VAL A 445 38.58 6.66 4.81
CA VAL A 445 38.22 5.35 5.35
C VAL A 445 36.69 5.29 5.53
N LEU A 446 36.05 4.24 4.98
CA LEU A 446 34.61 4.04 5.01
C LEU A 446 34.26 2.69 5.66
N PHE A 447 33.22 2.68 6.50
CA PHE A 447 32.66 1.49 7.15
C PHE A 447 31.36 1.83 7.89
N HIS A 448 30.59 0.84 8.35
CA HIS A 448 29.24 1.09 8.86
C HIS A 448 29.17 1.68 10.28
N HIS A 449 29.70 0.99 11.31
CA HIS A 449 29.46 1.35 12.73
C HIS A 449 30.34 2.52 13.22
N PRO A 450 29.80 3.71 13.56
CA PRO A 450 30.59 4.89 13.88
C PRO A 450 31.31 4.79 15.23
N PRO A 451 32.64 5.06 15.32
CA PRO A 451 33.32 5.13 16.62
C PRO A 451 32.83 6.29 17.47
N TRP A 452 32.33 7.35 16.84
CA TRP A 452 31.86 8.58 17.46
C TRP A 452 30.57 9.04 16.78
N SER A 453 29.47 9.08 17.53
CA SER A 453 28.15 9.47 17.04
C SER A 453 27.25 9.99 18.15
N SER A 454 26.49 11.03 17.83
CA SER A 454 25.42 11.60 18.65
C SER A 454 24.07 10.91 18.42
N GLY A 455 23.98 9.94 17.51
CA GLY A 455 22.75 9.29 17.08
C GLY A 455 22.11 8.34 18.10
N ASP A 456 21.14 7.57 17.62
CA ASP A 456 20.30 6.66 18.39
C ASP A 456 21.08 5.40 18.88
N HIS A 457 22.02 4.92 18.07
CA HIS A 457 22.88 3.76 18.32
C HIS A 457 24.22 4.11 19.00
N GLN A 458 24.62 5.39 18.96
CA GLN A 458 25.74 5.97 19.74
C GLN A 458 27.15 5.47 19.32
N ASN A 459 28.15 5.71 20.19
CA ASN A 459 29.57 5.42 19.94
C ASN A 459 29.88 3.91 19.91
N ASN A 460 30.63 3.47 18.89
CA ASN A 460 31.15 2.10 18.76
C ASN A 460 32.67 2.07 19.03
N PRO A 461 33.13 2.05 20.31
CA PRO A 461 34.54 2.28 20.67
C PRO A 461 35.50 1.23 20.11
N TYR A 462 35.02 0.05 19.71
CA TYR A 462 35.85 -0.97 19.05
C TYR A 462 36.34 -0.55 17.65
N MET A 463 35.69 0.42 17.00
CA MET A 463 36.13 1.05 15.74
C MET A 463 36.98 2.31 15.95
N ASP A 464 37.33 2.71 17.19
CA ASP A 464 38.18 3.88 17.45
C ASP A 464 39.66 3.56 17.20
N TRP A 465 39.97 3.21 15.95
CA TRP A 465 41.31 2.87 15.51
C TRP A 465 42.12 4.16 15.22
N PRO A 466 43.46 4.11 15.26
CA PRO A 466 44.31 5.28 15.05
C PRO A 466 44.45 5.67 13.56
N PHE A 467 43.32 5.84 12.85
CA PHE A 467 43.24 6.10 11.41
C PHE A 467 44.10 7.30 10.96
N PHE A 468 44.10 8.40 11.72
CA PHE A 468 44.94 9.57 11.43
C PHE A 468 46.44 9.23 11.49
N ALA A 469 46.87 8.45 12.49
CA ALA A 469 48.27 8.04 12.61
C ALA A 469 48.69 7.05 11.50
N TRP A 470 47.74 6.34 10.88
CA TRP A 470 47.98 5.51 9.70
C TRP A 470 47.92 6.31 8.38
N GLY A 471 47.48 7.57 8.40
CA GLY A 471 47.50 8.48 7.26
C GLY A 471 46.15 8.73 6.58
N ALA A 472 45.03 8.34 7.20
CA ALA A 472 43.70 8.78 6.75
C ALA A 472 43.56 10.31 6.89
N HIS A 473 42.67 10.91 6.09
CA HIS A 473 42.33 12.34 6.13
C HIS A 473 40.88 12.59 6.60
N ALA A 474 40.01 11.59 6.47
CA ALA A 474 38.67 11.56 7.05
C ALA A 474 38.22 10.11 7.28
N VAL A 475 37.27 9.93 8.20
CA VAL A 475 36.55 8.68 8.46
C VAL A 475 35.06 8.94 8.23
N ILE A 476 34.38 8.10 7.44
CA ILE A 476 32.99 8.30 7.03
C ILE A 476 32.21 6.99 7.27
N ASN A 477 31.04 7.07 7.90
CA ASN A 477 30.30 5.90 8.39
C ASN A 477 28.77 6.08 8.34
N GLY A 478 28.01 5.06 8.75
CA GLY A 478 26.55 5.02 8.67
C GLY A 478 25.93 4.68 10.03
N HIS A 479 25.02 3.71 10.07
CA HIS A 479 24.41 3.06 11.23
C HIS A 479 23.44 3.90 12.04
N ASP A 480 23.70 5.19 12.25
CA ASP A 480 22.89 6.05 13.12
C ASP A 480 21.72 6.74 12.40
N HIS A 481 21.36 6.27 11.19
CA HIS A 481 20.23 6.72 10.39
C HIS A 481 20.10 8.26 10.34
N SER A 482 21.22 8.97 10.18
CA SER A 482 21.30 10.44 10.26
C SER A 482 22.56 10.95 9.59
N TYR A 483 22.67 12.28 9.40
CA TYR A 483 23.93 12.91 9.02
C TYR A 483 24.51 13.69 10.20
N GLU A 484 25.78 13.44 10.52
CA GLU A 484 26.54 14.19 11.52
C GLU A 484 27.98 14.40 11.06
N ARG A 485 28.53 15.59 11.29
CA ARG A 485 29.97 15.84 11.16
C ARG A 485 30.57 16.24 12.49
N LEU A 486 31.54 15.45 12.95
CA LEU A 486 32.34 15.70 14.14
C LEU A 486 33.77 16.09 13.75
N MET A 487 34.31 17.12 14.39
CA MET A 487 35.71 17.53 14.28
C MET A 487 36.40 17.22 15.60
N ARG A 488 37.28 16.21 15.61
CA ARG A 488 37.91 15.68 16.84
C ARG A 488 39.42 15.95 16.88
N THR A 489 39.95 16.09 18.09
CA THR A 489 41.40 16.07 18.31
C THR A 489 41.89 14.63 18.38
N VAL A 490 42.80 14.23 17.49
CA VAL A 490 43.41 12.90 17.42
C VAL A 490 44.93 13.00 17.25
N GLY A 491 45.67 12.49 18.24
CA GLY A 491 47.11 12.69 18.32
C GLY A 491 47.48 14.18 18.30
N LYS A 492 48.25 14.60 17.28
CA LYS A 492 48.61 16.02 17.06
C LYS A 492 47.57 16.83 16.29
N CYS A 493 46.63 16.20 15.58
CA CYS A 493 45.66 16.90 14.76
C CYS A 493 44.47 17.36 15.62
N THR A 494 44.16 18.66 15.62
CA THR A 494 43.10 19.22 16.48
C THR A 494 41.70 19.14 15.88
N ALA A 495 41.60 19.00 14.56
CA ALA A 495 40.35 19.07 13.80
C ALA A 495 40.30 17.98 12.71
N PHE A 496 40.27 16.72 13.12
CA PHE A 496 40.11 15.57 12.22
C PHE A 496 38.62 15.25 12.01
N PRO A 497 38.14 15.14 10.76
CA PRO A 497 36.73 14.87 10.46
C PRO A 497 36.36 13.39 10.62
N TYR A 498 35.38 13.13 11.48
CA TYR A 498 34.54 11.93 11.47
C TYR A 498 33.15 12.33 10.97
N ILE A 499 32.57 11.58 10.03
CA ILE A 499 31.27 11.91 9.43
C ILE A 499 30.36 10.69 9.46
N VAL A 500 29.22 10.80 10.13
CA VAL A 500 28.08 9.89 10.01
C VAL A 500 27.24 10.35 8.80
N ASN A 501 26.88 9.41 7.93
CA ASN A 501 26.05 9.58 6.75
C ASN A 501 25.22 8.31 6.54
N GLY A 502 24.30 8.05 7.46
CA GLY A 502 23.26 7.02 7.35
C GLY A 502 21.94 7.58 6.82
N ALA A 503 22.01 8.49 5.84
CA ALA A 503 20.86 9.26 5.36
C ALA A 503 20.33 8.79 3.99
N GLY A 504 20.75 7.63 3.51
CA GLY A 504 20.61 7.20 2.12
C GLY A 504 19.23 6.70 1.71
N GLY A 505 18.43 6.13 2.62
CA GLY A 505 17.09 5.66 2.28
C GLY A 505 16.19 5.19 3.41
N ILE A 506 16.74 4.67 4.51
CA ILE A 506 15.95 4.18 5.65
C ILE A 506 15.36 5.31 6.51
N ALA A 507 14.38 4.99 7.36
CA ALA A 507 13.78 5.91 8.32
C ALA A 507 14.84 6.52 9.26
N LEU A 508 14.92 7.86 9.27
CA LEU A 508 15.91 8.61 10.06
C LEU A 508 15.65 8.48 11.56
N ARG A 509 16.72 8.47 12.37
CA ARG A 509 16.63 8.34 13.84
C ARG A 509 17.11 9.61 14.56
N PRO A 510 16.51 9.97 15.71
CA PRO A 510 16.88 11.19 16.44
C PRO A 510 18.25 11.06 17.11
N PHE A 511 18.91 12.21 17.31
CA PHE A 511 20.13 12.29 18.13
C PHE A 511 19.80 12.11 19.62
N LYS A 512 20.62 11.33 20.33
CA LYS A 512 20.59 11.16 21.79
C LYS A 512 21.64 12.06 22.47
N THR A 513 22.80 11.49 22.77
CA THR A 513 23.86 12.15 23.56
C THR A 513 24.81 12.88 22.63
N ILE A 514 24.72 14.21 22.58
CA ILE A 514 25.57 15.00 21.68
C ILE A 514 27.05 14.86 22.04
N GLN A 515 27.84 14.35 21.11
CA GLN A 515 29.25 14.08 21.30
C GLN A 515 30.10 15.36 21.27
N ALA A 516 31.16 15.37 22.08
CA ALA A 516 32.18 16.41 22.02
C ALA A 516 32.83 16.46 20.62
N GLY A 517 32.89 17.67 20.05
CA GLY A 517 33.37 17.91 18.68
C GLY A 517 32.29 17.81 17.59
N SER A 518 31.03 17.50 17.91
CA SER A 518 29.92 17.54 16.95
C SER A 518 29.66 18.96 16.42
N VAL A 519 29.79 19.17 15.11
CA VAL A 519 29.70 20.50 14.45
C VAL A 519 28.42 20.67 13.64
N SER A 520 27.97 19.63 12.93
CA SER A 520 26.72 19.64 12.16
C SER A 520 25.95 18.35 12.41
N ARG A 521 24.63 18.43 12.50
CA ARG A 521 23.70 17.34 12.80
C ARG A 521 22.40 17.58 12.04
N LEU A 522 22.02 16.67 11.16
CA LEU A 522 20.88 16.81 10.26
C LEU A 522 20.05 15.52 10.23
N LEU A 523 18.73 15.68 10.35
CA LEU A 523 17.74 14.62 10.14
C LEU A 523 17.06 14.85 8.79
N GLU A 524 17.83 14.65 7.72
CA GLU A 524 17.37 14.82 6.34
C GLU A 524 17.96 13.71 5.47
N TRP A 525 17.15 13.10 4.62
CA TRP A 525 17.64 12.14 3.62
C TRP A 525 18.52 12.84 2.60
N GLY A 526 19.60 12.19 2.19
CA GLY A 526 20.60 12.83 1.37
C GLY A 526 21.80 11.94 1.03
N ALA A 527 22.75 12.55 0.35
CA ALA A 527 24.04 11.96 0.01
C ALA A 527 25.12 13.02 0.12
N GLN A 528 26.37 12.58 0.30
CA GLN A 528 27.51 13.46 0.16
C GLN A 528 27.97 13.48 -1.29
N LEU A 529 28.18 14.67 -1.87
CA LEU A 529 28.96 14.86 -3.08
C LEU A 529 30.37 15.27 -2.67
N VAL A 530 31.37 14.51 -3.12
CA VAL A 530 32.79 14.77 -2.84
C VAL A 530 33.45 15.30 -4.10
N THR A 531 34.19 16.40 -3.99
CA THR A 531 34.99 16.99 -5.07
C THR A 531 36.42 17.21 -4.60
N ALA A 532 37.40 16.62 -5.28
CA ALA A 532 38.80 16.64 -4.86
C ALA A 532 39.79 16.91 -6.00
N ASN A 533 40.86 17.63 -5.67
CA ASN A 533 42.07 17.74 -6.48
C ASN A 533 43.31 17.47 -5.58
N ALA A 534 44.52 17.58 -6.12
CA ALA A 534 45.76 17.28 -5.37
C ALA A 534 45.97 18.13 -4.08
N THR A 535 45.30 19.27 -3.95
CA THR A 535 45.48 20.24 -2.86
C THR A 535 44.21 20.55 -2.05
N SER A 536 43.02 20.18 -2.54
CA SER A 536 41.74 20.44 -1.90
C SER A 536 40.81 19.22 -1.96
N LEU A 537 40.09 18.96 -0.87
CA LEU A 537 39.01 17.97 -0.77
C LEU A 537 37.79 18.65 -0.15
N ARG A 538 36.70 18.78 -0.91
CA ARG A 538 35.42 19.30 -0.42
C ARG A 538 34.42 18.16 -0.32
N MET A 539 33.75 18.06 0.82
CA MET A 539 32.70 17.08 1.10
C MET A 539 31.44 17.85 1.47
N ASP A 540 30.43 17.81 0.60
CA ASP A 540 29.15 18.51 0.74
C ASP A 540 28.03 17.52 0.99
N PHE A 541 27.28 17.66 2.08
CA PHE A 541 26.05 16.91 2.26
C PHE A 541 24.86 17.65 1.64
N TYR A 542 24.15 16.99 0.73
CA TYR A 542 22.98 17.52 0.04
C TYR A 542 21.71 16.84 0.54
N ALA A 543 20.67 17.63 0.84
CA ALA A 543 19.35 17.08 1.13
C ALA A 543 18.62 16.69 -0.17
N ALA A 544 18.12 15.46 -0.24
CA ALA A 544 17.41 14.95 -1.40
C ALA A 544 16.09 15.70 -1.68
N SER A 545 15.47 16.27 -0.64
CA SER A 545 14.19 16.99 -0.71
C SER A 545 14.21 18.25 -1.58
N ASN A 546 15.35 18.94 -1.66
CA ASN A 546 15.49 20.19 -2.40
C ASN A 546 16.81 20.34 -3.16
N ARG A 547 17.70 19.34 -3.08
CA ARG A 547 19.04 19.31 -3.70
C ARG A 547 19.94 20.48 -3.31
N ASN A 548 19.73 21.04 -2.11
CA ASN A 548 20.60 22.08 -1.55
C ASN A 548 21.67 21.48 -0.64
N VAL A 549 22.86 22.09 -0.63
CA VAL A 549 23.90 21.81 0.36
C VAL A 549 23.39 22.20 1.75
N ARG A 550 23.45 21.28 2.70
CA ARG A 550 23.07 21.49 4.11
C ARG A 550 24.28 21.57 5.03
N ASP A 551 25.35 20.86 4.71
CA ASP A 551 26.64 21.00 5.38
C ASP A 551 27.78 20.88 4.36
N SER A 552 28.91 21.51 4.66
CA SER A 552 30.12 21.47 3.85
C SER A 552 31.36 21.49 4.73
N VAL A 553 32.35 20.68 4.39
CA VAL A 553 33.71 20.80 4.92
C VAL A 553 34.69 20.76 3.77
N THR A 554 35.66 21.68 3.77
CA THR A 554 36.76 21.70 2.80
C THR A 554 38.08 21.52 3.54
N LEU A 555 38.83 20.49 3.18
CA LEU A 555 40.21 20.28 3.62
C LEU A 555 41.16 20.83 2.56
N THR A 556 42.15 21.62 2.96
CA THR A 556 43.18 22.18 2.06
C THR A 556 44.57 21.83 2.56
N LYS A 557 45.44 21.36 1.67
CA LYS A 557 46.86 21.13 1.96
C LYS A 557 47.63 22.43 1.93
N ASP A 558 47.88 22.98 3.11
CA ASP A 558 48.65 24.21 3.33
C ASP A 558 49.89 23.98 4.21
N GLY A 559 50.00 22.82 4.87
CA GLY A 559 51.07 22.50 5.83
C GLY A 559 51.08 23.36 7.10
N SER A 560 50.05 24.20 7.32
CA SER A 560 50.05 25.22 8.38
C SER A 560 49.65 24.67 9.75
N ASN A 561 48.92 23.55 9.77
CA ASN A 561 48.41 22.88 10.96
C ASN A 561 49.12 21.52 11.17
N PRO A 562 49.38 21.09 12.42
CA PRO A 562 49.77 19.72 12.79
C PRO A 562 49.05 18.55 12.06
N CYS A 563 47.80 18.73 11.60
CA CYS A 563 47.05 17.79 10.77
C CYS A 563 47.66 17.54 9.37
N GLY A 564 48.49 18.46 8.85
CA GLY A 564 48.96 18.47 7.46
C GLY A 564 47.97 19.08 6.46
N PHE A 565 46.78 19.46 6.93
CA PHE A 565 45.74 20.18 6.21
C PHE A 565 44.99 21.11 7.16
N THR A 566 44.33 22.14 6.62
CA THR A 566 43.38 22.99 7.33
C THR A 566 41.96 22.66 6.89
N ALA A 567 41.03 22.55 7.85
CA ALA A 567 39.61 22.34 7.61
C ALA A 567 38.86 23.67 7.72
N PHE A 568 38.21 24.10 6.64
CA PHE A 568 37.39 25.32 6.63
C PHE A 568 35.90 24.99 6.88
N PRO A 569 35.19 25.81 7.67
CA PRO A 569 33.73 25.77 7.78
C PRO A 569 33.07 26.18 6.44
N PRO A 570 31.75 25.94 6.25
CA PRO A 570 31.06 26.37 5.04
C PRO A 570 31.20 27.89 4.83
N PRO A 571 31.39 28.37 3.58
CA PRO A 571 31.41 29.79 3.30
C PRO A 571 30.07 30.42 3.66
N SER A 572 30.12 31.63 4.25
CA SER A 572 28.91 32.39 4.60
C SER A 572 28.05 32.63 3.35
N PRO A 573 26.72 32.49 3.42
CA PRO A 573 25.85 32.76 2.27
C PRO A 573 26.02 34.22 1.81
N PRO A 574 26.14 34.48 0.50
CA PRO A 574 26.31 35.84 0.00
C PRO A 574 25.04 36.67 0.29
N PRO A 575 25.18 37.98 0.60
CA PRO A 575 24.03 38.84 0.80
C PRO A 575 23.20 38.95 -0.48
N PRO A 576 21.85 39.06 -0.39
CA PRO A 576 21.00 39.18 -1.56
C PRO A 576 21.34 40.45 -2.36
N SER A 577 21.50 40.30 -3.67
CA SER A 577 21.78 41.41 -4.59
C SER A 577 20.68 42.48 -4.54
N PRO A 578 21.02 43.78 -4.69
CA PRO A 578 20.07 44.87 -4.52
C PRO A 578 18.99 44.88 -5.61
N ALA A 579 17.75 45.17 -5.19
CA ALA A 579 16.62 45.37 -6.08
C ALA A 579 16.75 46.68 -6.91
N PRO A 580 16.06 46.80 -8.07
CA PRO A 580 16.06 48.02 -8.87
C PRO A 580 15.45 49.23 -8.11
N PRO A 581 15.73 50.48 -8.53
CA PRO A 581 15.38 51.66 -7.74
C PRO A 581 13.87 51.86 -7.57
N SER A 582 13.43 52.02 -6.33
CA SER A 582 12.04 52.33 -5.97
C SER A 582 11.63 53.73 -6.42
N LEU A 583 10.47 53.87 -7.05
CA LEU A 583 9.74 55.14 -7.08
C LEU A 583 9.30 55.52 -5.65
N ARG A 584 9.40 56.81 -5.34
CA ARG A 584 9.23 57.37 -3.99
C ARG A 584 7.78 57.27 -3.51
N PRO A 585 7.51 56.83 -2.26
CA PRO A 585 6.14 56.78 -1.74
C PRO A 585 5.63 58.17 -1.31
N PRO A 586 4.32 58.45 -1.43
CA PRO A 586 3.68 59.57 -0.77
C PRO A 586 3.45 59.31 0.74
N SER A 587 3.35 60.38 1.52
CA SER A 587 3.19 60.41 2.98
C SER A 587 1.84 59.82 3.46
N PRO A 588 1.72 59.43 4.76
CA PRO A 588 0.70 58.47 5.19
C PRO A 588 -0.71 59.07 5.31
N VAL A 589 -1.69 58.28 4.85
CA VAL A 589 -3.11 58.44 5.19
C VAL A 589 -3.39 57.59 6.46
N PRO A 590 -4.29 58.01 7.39
CA PRO A 590 -4.62 57.22 8.57
C PRO A 590 -5.18 55.83 8.20
N PRO A 591 -4.98 54.81 9.05
CA PRO A 591 -5.43 53.45 8.74
C PRO A 591 -6.96 53.36 8.71
N SER A 592 -7.50 53.04 7.53
CA SER A 592 -8.83 52.42 7.43
C SER A 592 -8.80 51.04 8.14
N PRO A 593 -9.95 50.54 8.65
CA PRO A 593 -9.98 49.30 9.40
C PRO A 593 -9.44 48.13 8.56
N VAL A 594 -8.55 47.34 9.17
CA VAL A 594 -8.17 46.02 8.62
C VAL A 594 -9.45 45.17 8.53
N PRO A 595 -9.75 44.54 7.38
CA PRO A 595 -10.87 43.61 7.28
C PRO A 595 -10.71 42.52 8.36
N PRO A 596 -11.80 42.07 9.02
CA PRO A 596 -11.70 40.98 9.98
C PRO A 596 -11.06 39.77 9.32
N SER A 597 -10.09 39.14 10.00
CA SER A 597 -9.49 37.90 9.53
C SER A 597 -10.59 36.85 9.31
N PRO A 598 -10.53 36.06 8.21
CA PRO A 598 -11.54 35.04 7.94
C PRO A 598 -11.60 34.05 9.10
N PRO A 599 -12.80 33.51 9.40
CA PRO A 599 -12.96 32.57 10.51
C PRO A 599 -12.14 31.30 10.26
N SER A 600 -11.59 30.73 11.33
CA SER A 600 -10.95 29.42 11.33
C SER A 600 -12.00 28.36 11.01
N ARG A 601 -11.83 27.62 9.92
CA ARG A 601 -12.75 26.54 9.49
C ARG A 601 -12.00 25.23 9.31
N PHE A 602 -12.45 24.15 9.97
CA PHE A 602 -11.78 22.85 9.99
C PHE A 602 -12.75 21.70 10.32
N ALA A 603 -12.38 20.48 10.00
CA ALA A 603 -13.17 19.27 10.30
C ALA A 603 -12.64 18.53 11.54
N ILE A 604 -13.51 17.75 12.20
CA ILE A 604 -13.14 16.76 13.23
C ILE A 604 -13.87 15.43 12.96
N LEU A 605 -13.15 14.32 12.98
CA LEU A 605 -13.69 12.95 12.94
C LEU A 605 -12.94 12.03 13.93
N GLY A 606 -13.40 10.80 14.08
CA GLY A 606 -12.81 9.78 14.93
C GLY A 606 -13.28 8.40 14.51
N ASP A 607 -12.51 7.36 14.84
CA ASP A 607 -12.89 5.97 14.60
C ASP A 607 -13.13 5.72 13.11
N PHE A 608 -12.08 6.03 12.35
CA PHE A 608 -11.95 5.91 10.89
C PHE A 608 -10.66 5.14 10.57
N GLY A 609 -10.30 5.01 9.30
CA GLY A 609 -9.20 4.17 8.88
C GLY A 609 -9.63 2.72 8.70
N ILE A 610 -10.75 2.47 8.05
CA ILE A 610 -11.13 1.16 7.51
C ILE A 610 -11.66 1.33 6.09
N ASP A 611 -11.07 0.60 5.13
CA ASP A 611 -11.54 0.59 3.74
C ASP A 611 -13.01 0.13 3.66
N SER A 612 -13.92 1.11 3.55
CA SER A 612 -15.37 0.95 3.67
C SER A 612 -16.11 1.98 2.79
N ALA A 613 -17.41 1.74 2.59
CA ALA A 613 -18.27 2.68 1.86
C ALA A 613 -18.68 3.86 2.75
N GLU A 614 -18.81 3.62 4.04
CA GLU A 614 -19.20 4.56 5.08
C GLU A 614 -18.14 5.64 5.27
N GLU A 615 -16.86 5.24 5.33
CA GLU A 615 -15.74 6.17 5.41
C GLU A 615 -15.58 7.00 4.13
N LEU A 616 -15.83 6.41 2.95
CA LEU A 616 -15.87 7.14 1.69
C LEU A 616 -16.92 8.26 1.73
N TRP A 617 -18.10 8.03 2.32
CA TRP A 617 -19.12 9.07 2.44
C TRP A 617 -18.69 10.21 3.36
N VAL A 618 -17.93 9.91 4.42
CA VAL A 618 -17.38 10.90 5.35
C VAL A 618 -16.26 11.71 4.69
N SER A 619 -15.32 11.06 3.98
CA SER A 619 -14.23 11.73 3.26
C SER A 619 -14.77 12.62 2.13
N ASP A 620 -15.70 12.12 1.32
CA ASP A 620 -16.38 12.87 0.25
C ASP A 620 -17.13 14.12 0.76
N MET A 621 -17.60 14.07 2.00
CA MET A 621 -18.26 15.20 2.67
C MET A 621 -17.24 16.24 3.14
N ILE A 622 -16.10 15.81 3.71
CA ILE A 622 -15.00 16.68 4.13
C ILE A 622 -14.35 17.36 2.91
N ASP A 623 -14.12 16.62 1.83
CA ASP A 623 -13.61 17.15 0.55
C ASP A 623 -14.56 18.19 -0.05
N ALA A 624 -15.87 17.96 0.03
CA ALA A 624 -16.84 18.96 -0.42
C ALA A 624 -16.81 20.25 0.43
N TRP A 625 -16.40 20.19 1.70
CA TRP A 625 -16.15 21.40 2.49
C TRP A 625 -14.85 22.08 2.07
N ASP A 626 -13.75 21.35 1.86
CA ASP A 626 -12.45 21.93 1.44
C ASP A 626 -12.52 22.62 0.07
N VAL A 627 -13.32 22.06 -0.85
CA VAL A 627 -13.59 22.66 -2.17
C VAL A 627 -14.47 23.93 -2.07
N GLN A 628 -15.39 24.00 -1.11
CA GLN A 628 -16.24 25.19 -0.90
C GLN A 628 -15.47 26.33 -0.23
N GLU A 629 -14.83 26.04 0.90
CA GLU A 629 -14.01 26.98 1.66
C GLU A 629 -12.85 26.20 2.29
N ARG A 630 -11.62 26.47 1.81
CA ARG A 630 -10.42 25.71 2.16
C ARG A 630 -10.29 25.50 3.67
N LEU A 631 -10.33 24.24 4.09
CA LEU A 631 -10.19 23.84 5.48
C LEU A 631 -8.76 24.07 5.95
N MET A 632 -8.63 24.67 7.14
CA MET A 632 -7.36 24.85 7.84
C MET A 632 -6.81 23.55 8.43
N GLY A 633 -7.67 22.54 8.59
CA GLY A 633 -7.29 21.22 9.04
C GLY A 633 -8.46 20.23 9.04
N VAL A 634 -8.09 18.97 9.18
CA VAL A 634 -8.93 17.81 9.48
C VAL A 634 -8.28 17.19 10.72
N LEU A 635 -8.96 17.28 11.86
CA LEU A 635 -8.44 16.82 13.15
C LEU A 635 -9.07 15.47 13.48
N THR A 636 -8.30 14.58 14.13
CA THR A 636 -8.83 13.28 14.53
C THR A 636 -8.79 13.08 16.03
N THR A 637 -9.78 12.37 16.57
CA THR A 637 -9.79 11.96 17.97
C THR A 637 -9.05 10.65 18.23
N GLY A 638 -8.70 9.87 17.20
CA GLY A 638 -7.97 8.62 17.33
C GLY A 638 -8.72 7.42 16.78
N ASP A 639 -8.02 6.29 16.70
CA ASP A 639 -8.31 5.15 15.84
C ASP A 639 -8.43 5.66 14.40
N ASN A 640 -7.25 5.79 13.79
CA ASN A 640 -7.02 6.29 12.45
C ASN A 640 -6.66 5.16 11.47
N ASN A 641 -6.38 3.94 11.96
CA ASN A 641 -5.95 2.83 11.12
C ASN A 641 -6.27 1.47 11.75
N TYR A 642 -7.37 0.87 11.32
CA TYR A 642 -7.85 -0.40 11.84
C TYR A 642 -7.17 -1.61 11.19
N PHE A 643 -7.01 -2.73 11.89
CA PHE A 643 -7.34 -2.95 13.31
C PHE A 643 -6.09 -2.93 14.20
N PHE A 644 -4.90 -2.77 13.62
CA PHE A 644 -3.64 -2.98 14.31
C PHE A 644 -2.64 -1.85 14.03
N GLY A 645 -3.05 -0.72 13.46
CA GLY A 645 -2.13 0.41 13.24
C GLY A 645 -0.93 0.06 12.36
N ASP A 646 -0.95 -1.10 11.68
CA ASP A 646 0.20 -1.68 11.02
C ASP A 646 0.47 -0.97 9.69
N ASN A 647 1.74 -0.89 9.32
CA ASN A 647 2.21 -0.07 8.21
C ASN A 647 1.52 -0.38 6.86
N TYR A 648 1.35 -1.65 6.52
CA TYR A 648 0.77 -2.10 5.25
C TYR A 648 -0.71 -1.73 5.07
N THR A 649 -1.43 -1.43 6.16
CA THR A 649 -2.86 -1.04 6.09
C THR A 649 -3.06 0.46 5.87
N MET A 650 -2.08 1.30 6.21
CA MET A 650 -2.24 2.77 6.22
C MET A 650 -2.62 3.38 4.86
N GLU A 651 -2.08 2.86 3.75
CA GLU A 651 -2.45 3.36 2.41
C GLU A 651 -3.91 3.02 2.07
N ALA A 652 -4.38 1.82 2.39
CA ALA A 652 -5.75 1.38 2.08
C ALA A 652 -6.79 2.08 2.96
N ASN A 653 -6.46 2.23 4.25
CA ASN A 653 -7.34 2.76 5.27
C ASN A 653 -7.34 4.29 5.34
N VAL A 654 -6.19 4.95 5.16
CA VAL A 654 -6.05 6.40 5.33
C VAL A 654 -5.66 7.09 4.04
N GLY A 655 -4.63 6.57 3.36
CA GLY A 655 -4.15 7.11 2.10
C GLY A 655 -5.28 7.28 1.10
N LYS A 656 -6.07 6.23 0.91
CA LYS A 656 -7.23 6.17 0.01
C LYS A 656 -8.21 7.33 0.12
N TYR A 657 -8.42 7.87 1.32
CA TYR A 657 -9.47 8.85 1.61
C TYR A 657 -8.94 10.24 1.99
N TYR A 658 -7.73 10.32 2.56
CA TYR A 658 -7.22 11.54 3.21
C TYR A 658 -5.81 11.96 2.77
N HIS A 659 -5.19 11.30 1.78
CA HIS A 659 -3.85 11.65 1.27
C HIS A 659 -3.67 13.14 0.93
N GLN A 660 -4.72 13.78 0.40
CA GLN A 660 -4.80 15.19 0.01
C GLN A 660 -4.74 16.20 1.19
N TYR A 661 -4.72 15.70 2.43
CA TYR A 661 -4.51 16.49 3.65
C TYR A 661 -3.16 16.21 4.33
N ILE A 662 -2.39 15.20 3.91
CA ILE A 662 -1.18 14.76 4.60
C ILE A 662 0.07 15.31 3.90
N TYR A 663 0.96 15.98 4.65
CA TYR A 663 2.27 16.38 4.14
C TYR A 663 3.36 16.46 5.22
N PRO A 664 4.61 16.03 4.94
CA PRO A 664 4.98 15.17 3.82
C PRO A 664 4.20 13.85 3.86
N TYR A 665 3.92 13.28 2.68
CA TYR A 665 3.16 12.02 2.58
C TYR A 665 4.13 10.85 2.53
N TYR A 666 4.25 10.17 3.67
CA TYR A 666 4.92 8.89 3.76
C TYR A 666 3.93 7.78 3.42
N ASN A 667 4.42 6.74 2.77
CA ASN A 667 3.66 5.59 2.31
C ASN A 667 4.47 4.33 2.59
N PHE A 668 3.76 3.21 2.64
CA PHE A 668 4.35 1.89 2.91
C PHE A 668 4.28 0.95 1.71
N THR A 669 3.87 1.46 0.54
CA THR A 669 3.85 0.76 -0.75
C THR A 669 4.81 1.43 -1.72
N SER A 670 5.49 0.65 -2.56
CA SER A 670 6.29 1.19 -3.67
C SER A 670 5.80 0.60 -5.00
N PRO A 671 5.23 1.39 -5.92
CA PRO A 671 5.02 2.84 -5.82
C PRO A 671 3.99 3.25 -4.75
N PRO A 672 4.00 4.52 -4.31
CA PRO A 672 2.93 5.08 -3.50
C PRO A 672 1.58 4.90 -4.22
N LEU A 673 0.54 4.45 -3.51
CA LEU A 673 -0.79 4.32 -4.11
C LEU A 673 -1.43 5.71 -4.34
N TYR A 674 -1.08 6.69 -3.50
CA TYR A 674 -1.59 8.06 -3.57
C TYR A 674 -0.47 9.10 -3.52
N THR A 675 -0.83 10.37 -3.74
CA THR A 675 0.09 11.51 -3.70
C THR A 675 -0.34 12.49 -2.61
N GLY A 676 0.58 12.94 -1.77
CA GLY A 676 0.28 13.81 -0.61
C GLY A 676 -0.41 15.14 -0.95
N ALA A 677 -0.66 15.95 0.09
CA ALA A 677 -1.31 17.24 -0.04
C ALA A 677 -0.66 18.08 -1.18
N PRO A 678 -1.41 18.43 -2.24
CA PRO A 678 -0.85 18.92 -3.50
C PRO A 678 -0.25 20.33 -3.41
N ASP A 679 -0.55 21.07 -2.34
CA ASP A 679 0.01 22.38 -2.03
C ASP A 679 1.22 22.33 -1.08
N GLY A 680 1.63 21.13 -0.63
CA GLY A 680 2.76 20.96 0.29
C GLY A 680 2.47 21.41 1.72
N VAL A 681 1.21 21.44 2.15
CA VAL A 681 0.79 21.88 3.48
C VAL A 681 0.13 20.73 4.23
N ASN A 682 0.61 20.41 5.44
CA ASN A 682 -0.06 19.43 6.28
C ASN A 682 -1.36 20.01 6.83
N ARG A 683 -2.43 19.24 6.70
CA ARG A 683 -3.77 19.60 7.16
C ARG A 683 -4.47 18.47 7.91
N LEU A 684 -3.98 17.22 7.86
CA LEU A 684 -4.45 16.14 8.71
C LEU A 684 -3.67 16.15 10.04
N PHE A 685 -4.36 16.29 11.15
CA PHE A 685 -3.78 16.37 12.50
C PHE A 685 -4.42 15.32 13.40
N PRO A 686 -3.85 14.11 13.48
CA PRO A 686 -4.45 13.03 14.24
C PRO A 686 -4.08 13.04 15.72
N SER A 687 -4.95 12.48 16.55
CA SER A 687 -4.62 11.94 17.89
C SER A 687 -4.46 10.42 17.77
N PRO A 688 -3.73 9.73 18.65
CA PRO A 688 -3.70 8.26 18.66
C PRO A 688 -4.84 7.66 19.52
N GLY A 689 -5.46 6.60 19.02
CA GLY A 689 -6.38 5.70 19.74
C GLY A 689 -5.78 4.32 19.97
N ASN A 690 -6.55 3.38 20.53
CA ASN A 690 -6.03 2.03 20.86
C ASN A 690 -5.65 1.19 19.63
N HIS A 691 -6.33 1.35 18.50
CA HIS A 691 -6.03 0.62 17.27
C HIS A 691 -4.85 1.19 16.48
N ASP A 692 -4.38 2.42 16.77
CA ASP A 692 -3.22 3.02 16.08
C ASP A 692 -1.85 2.44 16.48
N TRP A 693 -1.78 1.70 17.59
CA TRP A 693 -0.54 1.21 18.16
C TRP A 693 -0.20 -0.23 17.73
N GLY A 694 0.36 -0.38 16.52
CA GLY A 694 0.74 -1.68 15.98
C GLY A 694 1.85 -2.39 16.75
N ARG A 695 1.60 -3.65 17.10
CA ARG A 695 2.56 -4.56 17.77
C ARG A 695 3.23 -3.94 19.00
N ASN A 696 2.45 -3.21 19.80
CA ASN A 696 2.87 -2.44 20.96
C ASN A 696 3.75 -1.21 20.69
N THR A 697 3.68 -0.63 19.48
CA THR A 697 4.40 0.60 19.13
C THR A 697 3.56 1.54 18.25
N LEU A 698 3.68 2.85 18.48
CA LEU A 698 3.07 3.88 17.65
C LEU A 698 3.93 4.22 16.41
N ALA A 699 4.99 3.45 16.13
CA ALA A 699 5.96 3.76 15.06
C ALA A 699 5.34 3.89 13.65
N PRO A 700 4.41 3.02 13.18
CA PRO A 700 3.82 3.19 11.86
C PRO A 700 2.99 4.47 11.77
N TYR A 701 2.17 4.76 12.78
CA TYR A 701 1.41 6.00 12.92
C TYR A 701 2.32 7.24 12.89
N LEU A 702 3.40 7.25 13.69
CA LEU A 702 4.34 8.39 13.77
C LEU A 702 5.12 8.58 12.46
N GLN A 703 5.36 7.51 11.70
CA GLN A 703 5.96 7.57 10.38
C GLN A 703 4.97 8.07 9.31
N TYR A 704 3.70 7.69 9.40
CA TYR A 704 2.67 8.06 8.42
C TYR A 704 2.15 9.50 8.60
N PHE A 705 2.11 10.00 9.83
CA PHE A 705 1.55 11.30 10.20
C PHE A 705 2.62 12.29 10.71
N PRO A 706 3.59 12.70 9.88
CA PRO A 706 4.72 13.54 10.31
C PRO A 706 4.29 14.94 10.76
N GLY A 707 3.15 15.43 10.26
CA GLY A 707 2.54 16.70 10.67
C GLY A 707 2.10 16.73 12.14
N ALA A 708 2.07 15.59 12.82
CA ALA A 708 1.92 15.47 14.27
C ALA A 708 3.23 15.75 15.05
N ASN A 709 4.26 16.30 14.38
CA ASN A 709 5.58 16.58 14.95
C ASN A 709 6.28 15.33 15.52
N ASN A 710 6.00 14.16 14.93
CA ASN A 710 6.38 12.82 15.38
C ASN A 710 6.21 12.62 16.90
N SER A 711 5.13 13.17 17.48
CA SER A 711 4.90 13.17 18.93
C SER A 711 3.61 12.47 19.31
N TYR A 712 3.63 11.84 20.49
CA TYR A 712 2.46 11.20 21.12
C TYR A 712 1.41 12.24 21.59
N PHE A 713 1.82 13.50 21.76
CA PHE A 713 0.96 14.62 22.12
C PHE A 713 1.54 15.95 21.65
N TYR A 714 0.70 16.84 21.12
CA TYR A 714 1.14 18.10 20.51
C TYR A 714 0.00 19.13 20.45
N SER A 715 0.32 20.38 20.09
CA SER A 715 -0.70 21.39 19.76
C SER A 715 -0.57 21.92 18.33
N VAL A 716 -1.70 22.30 17.74
CA VAL A 716 -1.78 22.90 16.40
C VAL A 716 -2.65 24.17 16.44
N LYS A 717 -2.17 25.24 15.82
CA LYS A 717 -2.90 26.51 15.70
C LYS A 717 -3.65 26.58 14.38
N LEU A 718 -4.97 26.63 14.46
CA LEU A 718 -5.87 26.69 13.32
C LEU A 718 -6.28 28.15 13.13
N GLY A 719 -5.44 28.89 12.40
CA GLY A 719 -5.59 30.33 12.19
C GLY A 719 -5.39 31.15 13.48
N ALA A 720 -6.02 32.32 13.53
CA ALA A 720 -5.90 33.23 14.67
C ALA A 720 -6.84 32.90 15.86
N SER A 721 -7.82 32.00 15.66
CA SER A 721 -8.95 31.83 16.58
C SER A 721 -8.87 30.59 17.47
N VAL A 722 -8.19 29.53 17.05
CA VAL A 722 -8.22 28.22 17.74
C VAL A 722 -6.82 27.62 17.88
N GLU A 723 -6.53 27.06 19.04
CA GLU A 723 -5.44 26.10 19.23
C GLU A 723 -6.03 24.79 19.75
N ALA A 724 -5.71 23.70 19.07
CA ALA A 724 -6.12 22.34 19.44
C ALA A 724 -4.94 21.61 20.09
N PHE A 725 -5.21 20.82 21.12
CA PHE A 725 -4.25 20.05 21.90
C PHE A 725 -4.63 18.58 21.80
N LEU A 726 -3.80 17.80 21.11
CA LEU A 726 -4.04 16.40 20.81
C LEU A 726 -3.19 15.57 21.76
N ILE A 727 -3.79 14.60 22.46
CA ILE A 727 -3.13 13.77 23.48
C ILE A 727 -3.44 12.28 23.29
N ASP A 728 -2.50 11.44 23.70
CA ASP A 728 -2.69 10.01 23.83
C ASP A 728 -3.55 9.67 25.07
N SER A 729 -4.46 8.73 24.91
CA SER A 729 -5.34 8.23 25.96
C SER A 729 -5.23 6.71 26.18
N CYS A 730 -4.35 6.03 25.44
CA CYS A 730 -4.17 4.59 25.55
C CYS A 730 -3.45 4.24 26.86
N VAL A 731 -4.11 3.46 27.72
CA VAL A 731 -3.55 3.06 29.03
C VAL A 731 -2.64 1.85 28.90
N GLN A 732 -3.05 0.85 28.11
CA GLN A 732 -2.39 -0.46 28.04
C GLN A 732 -0.96 -0.37 27.52
N GLN A 733 -0.69 0.60 26.63
CA GLN A 733 0.60 0.75 25.95
C GLN A 733 1.47 1.90 26.51
N ASN A 734 0.94 2.69 27.44
CA ASN A 734 1.69 3.77 28.09
C ASN A 734 2.82 3.27 29.03
N THR A 735 2.82 1.97 29.34
CA THR A 735 3.91 1.27 30.03
C THR A 735 5.20 1.22 29.19
N VAL A 736 5.09 1.34 27.85
CA VAL A 736 6.22 1.30 26.90
C VAL A 736 6.92 2.66 26.80
N THR A 737 6.16 3.77 26.85
CA THR A 737 6.69 5.13 26.64
C THR A 737 6.95 5.91 27.93
N GLY A 738 6.24 5.59 29.02
CA GLY A 738 6.39 6.24 30.32
C GLY A 738 5.81 7.66 30.42
N PHE A 739 5.02 8.12 29.44
CA PHE A 739 4.44 9.48 29.47
C PHE A 739 3.21 9.59 30.38
N GLY A 740 2.43 8.52 30.46
CA GLY A 740 1.33 8.26 31.39
C GLY A 740 -0.02 8.94 31.06
N THR A 741 -1.11 8.20 31.25
CA THR A 741 -2.50 8.72 31.31
C THR A 741 -2.85 9.34 32.68
N SER A 742 -1.86 9.79 33.44
CA SER A 742 -2.04 10.49 34.71
C SER A 742 -2.10 12.01 34.49
N PRO A 743 -3.01 12.75 35.13
CA PRO A 743 -3.03 14.22 35.04
C PRO A 743 -1.76 14.87 35.60
N ASN A 744 -1.00 14.16 36.44
CA ASN A 744 0.29 14.59 37.00
C ASN A 744 1.50 13.89 36.33
N GLY A 745 1.28 13.08 35.28
CA GLY A 745 2.34 12.48 34.47
C GLY A 745 2.99 13.50 33.53
N THR A 746 3.90 13.02 32.68
CA THR A 746 4.61 13.86 31.70
C THR A 746 3.64 14.56 30.75
N GLN A 747 2.71 13.80 30.17
CA GLN A 747 1.69 14.33 29.25
C GLN A 747 0.70 15.28 29.97
N GLY A 748 0.20 14.91 31.15
CA GLY A 748 -0.72 15.76 31.92
C GLY A 748 -0.09 17.07 32.39
N THR A 749 1.20 17.05 32.72
CA THR A 749 1.98 18.24 33.05
C THR A 749 2.23 19.11 31.82
N TRP A 750 2.59 18.51 30.68
CA TRP A 750 2.72 19.21 29.41
C TRP A 750 1.41 19.92 29.02
N LEU A 751 0.28 19.21 29.03
CA LEU A 751 -1.02 19.76 28.59
C LEU A 751 -1.45 20.94 29.46
N ARG A 752 -1.29 20.82 30.78
CA ARG A 752 -1.56 21.89 31.75
C ARG A 752 -0.74 23.14 31.46
N ASN A 753 0.55 22.98 31.18
CA ASN A 753 1.45 24.09 30.87
C ASN A 753 1.17 24.68 29.48
N ALA A 754 0.86 23.85 28.48
CA ALA A 754 0.56 24.28 27.11
C ALA A 754 -0.77 25.06 27.04
N LEU A 755 -1.82 24.59 27.73
CA LEU A 755 -3.09 25.31 27.87
C LEU A 755 -2.90 26.64 28.61
N ALA A 756 -2.06 26.69 29.65
CA ALA A 756 -1.75 27.92 30.37
C ALA A 756 -0.94 28.94 29.53
N ALA A 757 0.02 28.46 28.73
CA ALA A 757 0.86 29.30 27.87
C ALA A 757 0.14 29.80 26.60
N SER A 758 -0.87 29.09 26.12
CA SER A 758 -1.59 29.45 24.90
C SER A 758 -2.38 30.75 25.04
N SER A 759 -2.21 31.65 24.07
CA SER A 759 -2.98 32.90 23.92
C SER A 759 -4.17 32.77 22.96
N ALA A 760 -4.46 31.56 22.46
CA ALA A 760 -5.53 31.35 21.48
C ALA A 760 -6.92 31.67 22.08
N PRO A 761 -7.82 32.32 21.33
CA PRO A 761 -9.17 32.60 21.80
C PRO A 761 -9.92 31.33 22.21
N TRP A 762 -9.88 30.26 21.42
CA TRP A 762 -10.49 28.98 21.74
C TRP A 762 -9.42 27.89 21.89
N LYS A 763 -9.61 27.01 22.87
CA LYS A 763 -8.70 25.92 23.20
C LYS A 763 -9.48 24.62 23.26
N LEU A 764 -9.17 23.69 22.37
CA LEU A 764 -9.87 22.40 22.25
C LEU A 764 -8.92 21.27 22.64
N VAL A 765 -9.38 20.29 23.42
CA VAL A 765 -8.57 19.11 23.76
C VAL A 765 -9.18 17.89 23.07
N LEU A 766 -8.36 17.15 22.32
CA LEU A 766 -8.75 15.99 21.53
C LEU A 766 -7.95 14.74 21.95
N PHE A 767 -8.63 13.60 22.06
CA PHE A 767 -8.05 12.29 22.37
C PHE A 767 -9.09 11.18 22.21
N HIS A 768 -8.66 9.91 22.21
CA HIS A 768 -9.56 8.81 21.83
C HIS A 768 -10.57 8.41 22.91
N HIS A 769 -10.14 7.94 24.08
CA HIS A 769 -11.04 7.30 25.06
C HIS A 769 -11.91 8.32 25.85
N PRO A 770 -13.26 8.29 25.76
CA PRO A 770 -14.12 9.30 26.35
C PRO A 770 -14.19 9.19 27.88
N PRO A 771 -13.95 10.27 28.65
CA PRO A 771 -14.16 10.24 30.10
C PRO A 771 -15.64 10.09 30.47
N TRP A 772 -16.53 10.52 29.58
CA TRP A 772 -17.98 10.49 29.73
C TRP A 772 -18.64 10.09 28.41
N SER A 773 -19.32 8.94 28.38
CA SER A 773 -20.00 8.42 27.19
C SER A 773 -21.20 7.53 27.56
N SER A 774 -22.27 7.67 26.79
CA SER A 774 -23.45 6.80 26.82
C SER A 774 -23.33 5.59 25.89
N GLY A 775 -22.23 5.46 25.16
CA GLY A 775 -21.99 4.42 24.16
C GLY A 775 -21.77 3.01 24.73
N ASP A 776 -21.28 2.12 23.87
CA ASP A 776 -21.07 0.71 24.16
C ASP A 776 -19.87 0.47 25.10
N HIS A 777 -18.81 1.28 24.95
CA HIS A 777 -17.58 1.23 25.73
C HIS A 777 -17.65 2.05 27.04
N GLN A 778 -18.58 3.01 27.14
CA GLN A 778 -18.91 3.78 28.35
C GLN A 778 -17.77 4.70 28.87
N ASN A 779 -17.86 5.14 30.13
CA ASN A 779 -16.98 6.13 30.74
C ASN A 779 -15.57 5.59 31.00
N ASN A 780 -14.55 6.36 30.62
CA ASN A 780 -13.14 6.11 30.93
C ASN A 780 -12.62 7.08 32.01
N PRO A 781 -12.87 6.81 33.32
CA PRO A 781 -12.65 7.79 34.40
C PRO A 781 -11.19 8.21 34.59
N TYR A 782 -10.22 7.45 34.06
CA TYR A 782 -8.80 7.83 34.08
C TYR A 782 -8.49 9.06 33.20
N MET A 783 -9.35 9.38 32.21
CA MET A 783 -9.28 10.61 31.40
C MET A 783 -10.14 11.75 31.96
N ASP A 784 -10.77 11.63 33.14
CA ASP A 784 -11.54 12.73 33.76
C ASP A 784 -10.60 13.75 34.43
N TRP A 785 -9.75 14.37 33.61
CA TRP A 785 -8.79 15.39 34.04
C TRP A 785 -9.48 16.75 34.17
N PRO A 786 -8.92 17.69 34.97
CA PRO A 786 -9.53 19.00 35.20
C PRO A 786 -9.29 19.98 34.03
N PHE A 787 -9.61 19.57 32.79
CA PHE A 787 -9.37 20.31 31.55
C PHE A 787 -9.92 21.75 31.58
N PHE A 788 -11.13 21.96 32.11
CA PHE A 788 -11.70 23.30 32.28
C PHE A 788 -10.85 24.19 33.21
N ALA A 789 -10.36 23.65 34.33
CA ALA A 789 -9.51 24.39 35.26
C ALA A 789 -8.12 24.69 34.67
N TRP A 790 -7.67 23.91 33.69
CA TRP A 790 -6.46 24.18 32.91
C TRP A 790 -6.69 25.15 31.74
N GLY A 791 -7.94 25.48 31.40
CA GLY A 791 -8.30 26.50 30.42
C GLY A 791 -8.79 25.97 29.06
N ALA A 792 -9.14 24.69 28.95
CA ALA A 792 -9.87 24.18 27.80
C ALA A 792 -11.29 24.80 27.70
N HIS A 793 -11.85 24.85 26.49
CA HIS A 793 -13.21 25.32 26.22
C HIS A 793 -14.16 24.19 25.80
N ALA A 794 -13.62 23.10 25.24
CA ALA A 794 -14.32 21.85 24.97
C ALA A 794 -13.34 20.66 25.00
N VAL A 795 -13.88 19.47 25.23
CA VAL A 795 -13.18 18.18 25.10
C VAL A 795 -13.91 17.35 24.05
N ILE A 796 -13.17 16.78 23.09
CA ILE A 796 -13.73 16.04 21.96
C ILE A 796 -13.00 14.70 21.83
N ASN A 797 -13.72 13.60 21.65
CA ASN A 797 -13.17 12.25 21.72
C ASN A 797 -13.88 11.25 20.78
N GLY A 798 -13.34 10.04 20.69
CA GLY A 798 -13.83 8.94 19.83
C GLY A 798 -14.18 7.71 20.66
N HIS A 799 -13.69 6.54 20.25
CA HIS A 799 -13.78 5.22 20.88
C HIS A 799 -15.17 4.61 20.91
N ASP A 800 -16.18 5.38 21.30
CA ASP A 800 -17.57 4.97 21.22
C ASP A 800 -18.11 5.31 19.84
N HIS A 801 -18.43 4.27 19.05
CA HIS A 801 -18.74 4.39 17.62
C HIS A 801 -20.12 5.04 17.37
N SER A 802 -20.23 6.32 17.68
CA SER A 802 -21.45 7.11 17.73
C SER A 802 -21.11 8.60 17.81
N TYR A 803 -22.11 9.46 17.62
CA TYR A 803 -22.00 10.87 18.01
C TYR A 803 -22.81 11.14 19.27
N GLU A 804 -22.18 11.76 20.27
CA GLU A 804 -22.85 12.24 21.48
C GLU A 804 -22.31 13.60 21.92
N ARG A 805 -23.20 14.50 22.33
CA ARG A 805 -22.81 15.76 23.00
C ARG A 805 -23.37 15.80 24.41
N LEU A 806 -22.48 15.93 25.39
CA LEU A 806 -22.78 16.10 26.80
C LEU A 806 -22.44 17.52 27.26
N MET A 807 -23.33 18.14 28.04
CA MET A 807 -23.11 19.42 28.70
C MET A 807 -23.03 19.17 30.21
N ARG A 808 -21.82 19.29 30.79
CA ARG A 808 -21.54 18.91 32.19
C ARG A 808 -21.20 20.11 33.06
N THR A 809 -21.53 20.01 34.35
CA THR A 809 -21.02 20.93 35.36
C THR A 809 -19.62 20.50 35.81
N VAL A 810 -18.62 21.37 35.64
CA VAL A 810 -17.22 21.15 36.03
C VAL A 810 -16.68 22.38 36.77
N GLY A 811 -16.33 22.20 38.04
CA GLY A 811 -15.98 23.32 38.93
C GLY A 811 -17.09 24.37 38.98
N LYS A 812 -16.78 25.60 38.57
CA LYS A 812 -17.76 26.70 38.47
C LYS A 812 -18.57 26.72 37.17
N CYS A 813 -18.12 26.03 36.12
CA CYS A 813 -18.79 26.06 34.81
C CYS A 813 -19.93 25.04 34.81
N THR A 814 -21.17 25.49 34.55
CA THR A 814 -22.36 24.63 34.62
C THR A 814 -22.65 23.86 33.33
N ALA A 815 -22.12 24.31 32.20
CA ALA A 815 -22.40 23.80 30.86
C ALA A 815 -21.12 23.69 30.01
N PHE A 816 -20.19 22.85 30.44
CA PHE A 816 -18.97 22.54 29.70
C PHE A 816 -19.22 21.40 28.68
N PRO A 817 -18.88 21.57 27.39
CA PRO A 817 -19.10 20.55 26.38
C PRO A 817 -18.03 19.45 26.39
N TYR A 818 -18.49 18.21 26.54
CA TYR A 818 -17.79 16.99 26.14
C TYR A 818 -18.50 16.41 24.91
N ILE A 819 -17.76 16.03 23.88
CA ILE A 819 -18.33 15.50 22.62
C ILE A 819 -17.64 14.19 22.25
N VAL A 820 -18.41 13.11 22.13
CA VAL A 820 -18.02 11.86 21.48
C VAL A 820 -18.35 11.98 19.99
N ASN A 821 -17.40 11.63 19.13
CA ASN A 821 -17.49 11.71 17.68
C ASN A 821 -16.71 10.53 17.04
N GLY A 822 -17.03 9.31 17.44
CA GLY A 822 -16.50 8.07 16.85
C GLY A 822 -17.30 7.61 15.63
N ALA A 823 -17.77 8.53 14.81
CA ALA A 823 -18.69 8.25 13.70
C ALA A 823 -18.00 8.29 12.32
N GLY A 824 -16.67 8.23 12.26
CA GLY A 824 -15.87 8.60 11.09
C GLY A 824 -15.76 7.55 9.98
N GLY A 825 -15.89 6.25 10.29
CA GLY A 825 -15.85 5.19 9.26
C GLY A 825 -16.28 3.81 9.74
N ILE A 826 -15.89 3.39 10.95
CA ILE A 826 -16.18 2.05 11.45
C ILE A 826 -17.68 1.82 11.77
N ALA A 827 -18.08 0.56 11.91
CA ALA A 827 -19.45 0.15 12.25
C ALA A 827 -19.95 0.79 13.56
N LEU A 828 -21.06 1.52 13.46
CA LEU A 828 -21.70 2.22 14.57
C LEU A 828 -22.23 1.27 15.65
N ARG A 829 -22.20 1.70 16.90
CA ARG A 829 -22.56 0.90 18.09
C ARG A 829 -23.71 1.54 18.87
N PRO A 830 -24.62 0.75 19.46
CA PRO A 830 -25.76 1.27 20.21
C PRO A 830 -25.33 1.92 21.53
N PHE A 831 -26.11 2.91 21.98
CA PHE A 831 -25.98 3.48 23.32
C PHE A 831 -26.42 2.48 24.40
N LYS A 832 -25.67 2.37 25.49
CA LYS A 832 -26.00 1.61 26.70
C LYS A 832 -26.59 2.54 27.77
N THR A 833 -25.78 2.96 28.74
CA THR A 833 -26.21 3.71 29.92
C THR A 833 -26.15 5.20 29.64
N ILE A 834 -27.30 5.86 29.50
CA ILE A 834 -27.35 7.29 29.17
C ILE A 834 -26.77 8.13 30.32
N GLN A 835 -25.71 8.88 30.03
CA GLN A 835 -25.00 9.68 31.01
C GLN A 835 -25.74 10.97 31.38
N ALA A 836 -25.58 11.39 32.64
CA ALA A 836 -26.06 12.68 33.10
C ALA A 836 -25.40 13.83 32.30
N GLY A 837 -26.23 14.75 31.79
CA GLY A 837 -25.81 15.85 30.93
C GLY A 837 -25.77 15.52 29.44
N SER A 838 -26.09 14.29 29.01
CA SER A 838 -26.23 13.94 27.59
C SER A 838 -27.38 14.69 26.91
N VAL A 839 -27.09 15.48 25.87
CA VAL A 839 -28.06 16.38 25.20
C VAL A 839 -28.41 15.95 23.78
N SER A 840 -27.46 15.37 23.04
CA SER A 840 -27.66 14.84 21.69
C SER A 840 -26.95 13.50 21.55
N ARG A 841 -27.56 12.55 20.84
CA ARG A 841 -27.09 11.17 20.64
C ARG A 841 -27.55 10.69 19.27
N LEU A 842 -26.63 10.31 18.40
CA LEU A 842 -26.90 9.93 17.01
C LEU A 842 -26.12 8.67 16.62
N LEU A 843 -26.77 7.80 15.86
CA LEU A 843 -26.17 6.65 15.18
C LEU A 843 -26.22 6.90 13.67
N GLU A 844 -25.42 7.87 13.22
CA GLU A 844 -25.23 8.20 11.80
C GLU A 844 -23.73 8.46 11.60
N TRP A 845 -23.13 7.89 10.53
CA TRP A 845 -21.76 8.21 10.14
C TRP A 845 -21.65 9.68 9.76
N GLY A 846 -20.54 10.32 10.11
CA GLY A 846 -20.40 11.75 9.96
C GLY A 846 -19.12 12.34 10.54
N ALA A 847 -19.03 13.66 10.43
CA ALA A 847 -17.94 14.46 10.95
C ALA A 847 -18.47 15.80 11.47
N GLN A 848 -17.71 16.44 12.34
CA GLN A 848 -17.98 17.80 12.77
C GLN A 848 -17.31 18.80 11.84
N LEU A 849 -18.05 19.83 11.43
CA LEU A 849 -17.49 21.04 10.85
C LEU A 849 -17.43 22.12 11.94
N VAL A 850 -16.25 22.70 12.13
CA VAL A 850 -16.00 23.74 13.13
C VAL A 850 -15.74 25.07 12.44
N THR A 851 -16.40 26.14 12.90
CA THR A 851 -16.22 27.52 12.41
C THR A 851 -16.02 28.46 13.59
N ALA A 852 -14.89 29.17 13.64
CA ALA A 852 -14.49 30.01 14.78
C ALA A 852 -13.95 31.39 14.39
N ASN A 853 -14.32 32.40 15.17
CA ASN A 853 -13.66 33.70 15.24
C ASN A 853 -13.22 33.98 16.69
N THR A 854 -12.69 35.16 16.99
CA THR A 854 -12.17 35.50 18.33
C THR A 854 -13.24 35.52 19.44
N THR A 855 -14.53 35.65 19.08
CA THR A 855 -15.65 35.78 20.03
C THR A 855 -16.68 34.63 19.96
N SER A 856 -16.66 33.80 18.93
CA SER A 856 -17.61 32.70 18.70
C SER A 856 -16.90 31.44 18.16
N LEU A 857 -17.31 30.27 18.65
CA LEU A 857 -16.92 28.95 18.15
C LEU A 857 -18.19 28.13 17.93
N ARG A 858 -18.46 27.71 16.69
CA ARG A 858 -19.58 26.84 16.34
C ARG A 858 -19.05 25.48 15.89
N MET A 859 -19.64 24.41 16.40
CA MET A 859 -19.34 23.02 16.06
C MET A 859 -20.64 22.35 15.60
N ASP A 860 -20.72 22.00 14.32
CA ASP A 860 -21.87 21.37 13.68
C ASP A 860 -21.55 19.92 13.32
N PHE A 861 -22.30 18.94 13.81
CA PHE A 861 -22.18 17.55 13.35
C PHE A 861 -23.06 17.32 12.12
N TYR A 862 -22.47 16.80 11.05
CA TYR A 862 -23.14 16.48 9.79
C TYR A 862 -23.21 14.97 9.58
N ALA A 863 -24.39 14.48 9.18
CA ALA A 863 -24.54 13.10 8.72
C ALA A 863 -24.05 12.95 7.28
N ALA A 864 -23.14 12.01 7.02
CA ALA A 864 -22.54 11.77 5.71
C ALA A 864 -23.57 11.33 4.66
N SER A 865 -24.59 10.56 5.06
CA SER A 865 -25.63 9.96 4.20
C SER A 865 -26.43 10.97 3.36
N ASN A 866 -26.48 12.24 3.76
CA ASN A 866 -27.18 13.32 3.04
C ASN A 866 -26.52 14.71 3.22
N ARG A 867 -25.37 14.79 3.91
CA ARG A 867 -24.59 16.01 4.16
C ARG A 867 -25.42 17.12 4.84
N THR A 868 -26.27 16.77 5.80
CA THR A 868 -27.07 17.73 6.58
C THR A 868 -26.67 17.76 8.05
N VAL A 869 -26.77 18.95 8.67
CA VAL A 869 -26.53 19.15 10.10
C VAL A 869 -27.56 18.38 10.92
N ARG A 870 -27.10 17.62 11.91
CA ARG A 870 -27.93 16.91 12.89
C ARG A 870 -27.88 17.51 14.27
N ASP A 871 -26.72 18.01 14.69
CA ASP A 871 -26.55 18.71 15.95
C ASP A 871 -25.61 19.90 15.78
N SER A 872 -25.77 20.89 16.65
CA SER A 872 -24.95 22.11 16.68
C SER A 872 -24.78 22.60 18.11
N VAL A 873 -23.57 23.07 18.43
CA VAL A 873 -23.32 23.86 19.63
C VAL A 873 -22.50 25.09 19.26
N THR A 874 -22.92 26.26 19.77
CA THR A 874 -22.17 27.52 19.60
C THR A 874 -21.76 28.06 20.95
N LEU A 875 -20.46 28.26 21.15
CA LEU A 875 -19.89 28.94 22.31
C LEU A 875 -19.64 30.41 21.96
N THR A 876 -20.04 31.34 22.82
CA THR A 876 -19.82 32.78 22.63
C THR A 876 -19.19 33.41 23.86
N LYS A 877 -18.15 34.22 23.67
CA LYS A 877 -17.50 34.99 24.73
C LYS A 877 -18.29 36.26 25.03
N ASP A 878 -19.19 36.16 26.00
CA ASP A 878 -20.01 37.26 26.51
C ASP A 878 -19.66 37.66 27.96
N GLY A 879 -18.83 36.87 28.65
CA GLY A 879 -18.47 37.05 30.05
C GLY A 879 -19.64 36.85 31.04
N SER A 880 -20.81 36.40 30.58
CA SER A 880 -22.04 36.36 31.39
C SER A 880 -22.15 35.11 32.27
N ASN A 881 -21.43 34.05 31.92
CA ASN A 881 -21.42 32.75 32.58
C ASN A 881 -20.08 32.49 33.32
N PRO A 882 -20.07 31.90 34.53
CA PRO A 882 -18.88 31.36 35.20
C PRO A 882 -17.89 30.56 34.33
N CYS A 883 -18.33 29.94 33.24
CA CYS A 883 -17.49 29.27 32.22
C CYS A 883 -16.56 30.23 31.45
N GLY A 884 -16.84 31.54 31.41
CA GLY A 884 -16.18 32.51 30.52
C GLY A 884 -16.77 32.55 29.10
N PHE A 885 -17.74 31.70 28.81
CA PHE A 885 -18.52 31.65 27.57
C PHE A 885 -19.93 31.13 27.84
N THR A 886 -20.88 31.47 26.97
CA THR A 886 -22.23 30.89 26.96
C THR A 886 -22.35 29.88 25.81
N ALA A 887 -22.95 28.73 26.08
CA ALA A 887 -23.22 27.69 25.09
C ALA A 887 -24.70 27.73 24.66
N PHE A 888 -24.96 27.94 23.38
CA PHE A 888 -26.31 27.91 22.82
C PHE A 888 -26.67 26.53 22.25
N PRO A 889 -27.91 26.05 22.45
CA PRO A 889 -28.43 24.87 21.77
C PRO A 889 -28.60 25.12 20.25
N PRO A 890 -28.78 24.06 19.44
CA PRO A 890 -28.96 24.22 17.99
C PRO A 890 -30.18 25.10 17.66
N PRO A 891 -30.12 25.93 16.60
CA PRO A 891 -31.29 26.67 16.13
C PRO A 891 -32.38 25.70 15.68
N SER A 892 -33.61 25.90 16.15
CA SER A 892 -34.74 25.02 15.85
C SER A 892 -34.98 24.93 14.33
N PRO A 893 -35.15 23.72 13.75
CA PRO A 893 -35.40 23.57 12.32
C PRO A 893 -36.65 24.32 11.87
N ARG A 894 -36.50 25.20 10.87
CA ARG A 894 -37.64 25.85 10.22
C ARG A 894 -38.44 24.79 9.46
N PRO A 895 -39.76 24.66 9.66
CA PRO A 895 -40.54 23.60 9.02
C PRO A 895 -40.57 23.80 7.49
N PRO A 896 -40.31 22.76 6.68
CA PRO A 896 -40.52 22.83 5.24
C PRO A 896 -42.01 22.85 4.91
N SER A 897 -42.38 23.62 3.87
CA SER A 897 -43.75 23.65 3.34
C SER A 897 -44.19 22.28 2.80
N PRO A 898 -45.50 21.95 2.86
CA PRO A 898 -45.99 20.60 2.57
C PRO A 898 -45.85 20.21 1.09
N ALA A 899 -45.38 18.99 0.85
CA ALA A 899 -45.43 18.32 -0.46
C ALA A 899 -46.77 17.58 -0.64
N PRO A 900 -47.16 17.21 -1.88
CA PRO A 900 -48.50 16.66 -2.18
C PRO A 900 -48.72 15.24 -1.64
N PRO A 901 -49.99 14.82 -1.45
CA PRO A 901 -50.32 13.54 -0.82
C PRO A 901 -50.14 12.35 -1.79
N ASN A 902 -49.56 11.27 -1.28
CA ASN A 902 -49.59 9.94 -1.90
C ASN A 902 -50.52 8.98 -1.11
N PRO A 903 -51.05 7.91 -1.74
CA PRO A 903 -52.27 7.26 -1.27
C PRO A 903 -52.11 6.28 -0.10
N ARG A 904 -53.12 6.36 0.78
CA ARG A 904 -53.52 5.51 1.91
C ARG A 904 -53.35 3.98 1.75
N PRO A 905 -52.74 3.29 2.73
CA PRO A 905 -53.03 1.88 3.04
C PRO A 905 -54.26 1.74 3.99
N PRO A 906 -55.06 0.65 3.91
CA PRO A 906 -56.29 0.48 4.72
C PRO A 906 -56.11 -0.25 6.07
N SER A 907 -57.15 -0.20 6.91
CA SER A 907 -57.24 -0.73 8.30
C SER A 907 -58.72 -1.03 8.67
N PHE A 908 -59.14 -1.65 9.79
CA PHE A 908 -58.53 -2.07 11.08
C PHE A 908 -59.23 -3.35 11.65
N ALA A 909 -58.50 -4.16 12.45
CA ALA A 909 -59.03 -4.97 13.60
C ALA A 909 -60.08 -6.09 13.28
N PRO A 910 -60.57 -6.97 14.22
CA PRO A 910 -60.43 -7.03 15.71
C PRO A 910 -60.07 -8.45 16.29
N PRO A 911 -60.17 -8.76 17.62
CA PRO A 911 -59.43 -9.88 18.27
C PRO A 911 -60.23 -11.12 18.78
N GLY A 912 -59.49 -12.21 19.10
CA GLY A 912 -59.92 -13.40 19.90
C GLY A 912 -60.33 -14.65 19.08
N PRO A 913 -60.21 -15.92 19.58
CA PRO A 913 -60.22 -16.36 20.99
C PRO A 913 -59.18 -17.45 21.44
N ARG A 914 -59.43 -18.01 22.63
CA ARG A 914 -58.72 -18.97 23.53
C ARG A 914 -58.17 -20.30 22.91
N PRO A 915 -57.11 -20.93 23.46
CA PRO A 915 -56.46 -22.13 22.88
C PRO A 915 -57.13 -23.49 23.21
N PRO A 916 -56.89 -24.55 22.40
CA PRO A 916 -57.27 -25.93 22.69
C PRO A 916 -56.20 -26.74 23.45
N SER A 917 -56.63 -27.82 24.10
CA SER A 917 -55.83 -28.78 24.88
C SER A 917 -55.16 -29.87 23.99
N PRO A 918 -54.23 -30.71 24.52
CA PRO A 918 -53.19 -31.34 23.70
C PRO A 918 -53.61 -32.60 22.93
N VAL A 919 -52.89 -32.87 21.85
CA VAL A 919 -52.96 -34.08 21.01
C VAL A 919 -51.90 -35.10 21.48
N PRO A 920 -52.14 -36.43 21.38
CA PRO A 920 -51.18 -37.45 21.84
C PRO A 920 -49.88 -37.48 21.01
N PRO A 921 -48.76 -38.00 21.56
CA PRO A 921 -47.50 -38.07 20.86
C PRO A 921 -47.51 -39.10 19.71
N SER A 922 -47.13 -38.65 18.51
CA SER A 922 -46.77 -39.52 17.39
C SER A 922 -45.45 -40.26 17.65
N PRO A 923 -45.22 -41.43 17.03
CA PRO A 923 -44.00 -42.21 17.26
C PRO A 923 -42.74 -41.46 16.85
N THR A 924 -41.68 -41.63 17.64
CA THR A 924 -40.37 -41.00 17.45
C THR A 924 -39.81 -41.34 16.07
N PRO A 925 -39.40 -40.35 15.25
CA PRO A 925 -38.70 -40.62 14.00
C PRO A 925 -37.38 -41.37 14.25
N ALA A 926 -36.95 -42.16 13.27
CA ALA A 926 -35.59 -42.69 13.27
C ALA A 926 -34.57 -41.53 13.30
N PRO A 927 -33.42 -41.67 13.99
CA PRO A 927 -32.43 -40.60 14.06
C PRO A 927 -31.94 -40.24 12.65
N ALA A 928 -31.92 -38.94 12.35
CA ALA A 928 -31.47 -38.42 11.07
C ALA A 928 -29.99 -38.80 10.79
N PRO A 929 -29.61 -39.01 9.52
CA PRO A 929 -28.23 -39.27 9.16
C PRO A 929 -27.32 -38.10 9.55
N SER A 930 -26.09 -38.42 9.93
CA SER A 930 -25.03 -37.45 10.17
C SER A 930 -24.63 -36.78 8.85
N ARG A 931 -24.78 -35.46 8.74
CA ARG A 931 -24.44 -34.67 7.55
C ARG A 931 -23.51 -33.52 7.92
N PHE A 932 -22.34 -33.40 7.29
CA PHE A 932 -21.32 -32.38 7.62
C PHE A 932 -20.36 -32.15 6.46
N ALA A 933 -19.63 -31.03 6.48
CA ALA A 933 -18.62 -30.69 5.47
C ALA A 933 -17.18 -30.96 5.96
N ILE A 934 -16.24 -31.18 5.02
CA ILE A 934 -14.78 -31.18 5.27
C ILE A 934 -14.08 -30.31 4.22
N LEU A 935 -13.18 -29.42 4.65
CA LEU A 935 -12.26 -28.66 3.79
C LEU A 935 -10.86 -28.54 4.43
N GLY A 936 -9.90 -27.98 3.72
CA GLY A 936 -8.53 -27.76 4.18
C GLY A 936 -7.84 -26.70 3.35
N ASP A 937 -6.79 -26.10 3.89
CA ASP A 937 -5.95 -25.14 3.17
C ASP A 937 -6.79 -23.94 2.69
N PHE A 938 -7.41 -23.28 3.67
CA PHE A 938 -8.31 -22.14 3.55
C PHE A 938 -7.91 -21.06 4.56
N GLY A 939 -8.69 -20.01 4.73
CA GLY A 939 -8.32 -18.84 5.51
C GLY A 939 -7.32 -17.97 4.77
N ILE A 940 -7.56 -17.69 3.51
CA ILE A 940 -6.92 -16.61 2.76
C ILE A 940 -8.02 -15.82 2.05
N ASP A 941 -8.12 -14.51 2.27
CA ASP A 941 -9.21 -13.70 1.72
C ASP A 941 -9.21 -13.67 0.17
N SER A 942 -9.92 -14.64 -0.44
CA SER A 942 -9.90 -14.96 -1.87
C SER A 942 -11.31 -15.15 -2.45
N ALA A 943 -11.41 -15.06 -3.78
CA ALA A 943 -12.68 -15.30 -4.46
C ALA A 943 -13.05 -16.80 -4.44
N GLU A 944 -12.03 -17.65 -4.45
CA GLU A 944 -12.10 -19.11 -4.45
C GLU A 944 -12.65 -19.64 -3.13
N GLU A 945 -12.19 -19.10 -2.00
CA GLU A 945 -12.71 -19.42 -0.67
C GLU A 945 -14.15 -18.92 -0.47
N LEU A 946 -14.48 -17.75 -1.02
CA LEU A 946 -15.86 -17.28 -1.10
C LEU A 946 -16.74 -18.25 -1.93
N TRP A 947 -16.23 -18.93 -2.95
CA TRP A 947 -17.02 -19.95 -3.68
C TRP A 947 -17.24 -21.21 -2.84
N VAL A 948 -16.21 -21.67 -2.12
CA VAL A 948 -16.28 -22.86 -1.24
C VAL A 948 -17.22 -22.61 -0.06
N SER A 949 -17.12 -21.47 0.64
CA SER A 949 -18.03 -21.09 1.73
C SER A 949 -19.48 -20.97 1.25
N ASN A 950 -19.75 -20.25 0.16
CA ASN A 950 -21.10 -20.17 -0.43
C ASN A 950 -21.69 -21.54 -0.84
N MET A 951 -20.85 -22.54 -1.14
CA MET A 951 -21.29 -23.90 -1.42
C MET A 951 -21.66 -24.64 -0.13
N ILE A 952 -20.85 -24.52 0.93
CA ILE A 952 -21.13 -25.07 2.25
C ILE A 952 -22.41 -24.45 2.86
N ASP A 953 -22.58 -23.14 2.73
CA ASP A 953 -23.78 -22.42 3.16
C ASP A 953 -25.04 -22.86 2.41
N ALA A 954 -24.91 -23.11 1.10
CA ALA A 954 -26.00 -23.69 0.32
C ALA A 954 -26.37 -25.11 0.79
N TRP A 955 -25.40 -25.89 1.30
CA TRP A 955 -25.69 -27.18 1.93
C TRP A 955 -26.36 -27.01 3.29
N ASP A 956 -25.91 -26.09 4.15
CA ASP A 956 -26.51 -25.84 5.47
C ASP A 956 -27.95 -25.33 5.37
N ALA A 957 -28.21 -24.46 4.38
CA ALA A 957 -29.54 -23.93 4.08
C ALA A 957 -30.51 -24.99 3.51
N GLN A 958 -30.01 -26.03 2.84
CA GLN A 958 -30.82 -27.16 2.34
C GLN A 958 -31.16 -28.15 3.46
N GLU A 959 -30.12 -28.65 4.14
CA GLU A 959 -30.24 -29.59 5.26
C GLU A 959 -29.14 -29.28 6.27
N ARG A 960 -29.51 -28.70 7.40
CA ARG A 960 -28.58 -28.19 8.41
C ARG A 960 -27.43 -29.16 8.71
N LEU A 961 -26.21 -28.71 8.47
CA LEU A 961 -24.98 -29.42 8.75
C LEU A 961 -24.75 -29.53 10.27
N MET A 962 -24.33 -30.72 10.69
CA MET A 962 -23.91 -31.01 12.07
C MET A 962 -22.53 -30.43 12.37
N GLY A 963 -21.72 -30.16 11.33
CA GLY A 963 -20.44 -29.50 11.45
C GLY A 963 -19.81 -29.16 10.10
N VAL A 964 -18.76 -28.35 10.17
CA VAL A 964 -17.78 -28.04 9.14
C VAL A 964 -16.43 -28.37 9.76
N LEU A 965 -15.77 -29.41 9.26
CA LEU A 965 -14.51 -29.90 9.80
C LEU A 965 -13.36 -29.42 8.92
N THR A 966 -12.21 -29.14 9.52
CA THR A 966 -11.03 -28.72 8.76
C THR A 966 -9.87 -29.68 8.93
N THR A 967 -9.05 -29.85 7.90
CA THR A 967 -7.82 -30.66 7.98
C THR A 967 -6.61 -29.85 8.44
N GLY A 968 -6.65 -28.52 8.38
CA GLY A 968 -5.59 -27.62 8.84
C GLY A 968 -5.23 -26.56 7.81
N ASP A 969 -4.36 -25.64 8.21
CA ASP A 969 -4.15 -24.34 7.57
C ASP A 969 -5.48 -23.62 7.42
N ASN A 970 -5.88 -23.03 8.55
CA ASN A 970 -7.12 -22.30 8.72
C ASN A 970 -6.90 -20.78 8.61
N ASN A 971 -5.67 -20.28 8.70
CA ASN A 971 -5.39 -18.84 8.69
C ASN A 971 -4.00 -18.51 8.11
N TYR A 972 -3.96 -18.11 6.84
CA TYR A 972 -2.73 -17.72 6.14
C TYR A 972 -2.34 -16.26 6.35
N PHE A 973 -1.07 -15.88 6.23
CA PHE A 973 0.11 -16.73 5.99
C PHE A 973 0.85 -17.11 7.29
N PHE A 974 0.45 -16.58 8.44
CA PHE A 974 1.20 -16.73 9.69
C PHE A 974 0.29 -16.93 10.91
N GLY A 975 -0.93 -17.44 10.76
CA GLY A 975 -1.78 -17.83 11.89
C GLY A 975 -2.12 -16.71 12.87
N ASP A 976 -1.80 -15.45 12.54
CA ASP A 976 -1.81 -14.31 13.45
C ASP A 976 -3.25 -14.00 13.91
N ASP A 977 -3.39 -13.51 15.13
CA ASP A 977 -4.68 -13.30 15.79
C ASP A 977 -5.57 -12.27 15.07
N PHE A 978 -4.98 -11.21 14.51
CA PHE A 978 -5.69 -10.28 13.63
C PHE A 978 -6.42 -10.99 12.48
N THR A 979 -5.71 -11.83 11.72
CA THR A 979 -6.21 -12.28 10.42
C THR A 979 -7.32 -13.33 10.56
N MET A 980 -7.52 -13.91 11.75
CA MET A 980 -8.60 -14.87 12.02
C MET A 980 -10.00 -14.36 11.66
N GLU A 981 -10.34 -13.11 11.99
CA GLU A 981 -11.67 -12.58 11.64
C GLU A 981 -11.79 -12.23 10.15
N ILE A 982 -10.72 -11.76 9.52
CA ILE A 982 -10.69 -11.39 8.08
C ILE A 982 -10.73 -12.64 7.18
N ASN A 983 -9.93 -13.64 7.51
CA ASN A 983 -9.76 -14.86 6.73
C ASN A 983 -10.85 -15.88 7.05
N VAL A 984 -11.10 -16.17 8.33
CA VAL A 984 -12.05 -17.23 8.74
C VAL A 984 -13.40 -16.66 9.13
N GLY A 985 -13.42 -15.57 9.91
CA GLY A 985 -14.65 -14.93 10.36
C GLY A 985 -15.56 -14.58 9.18
N LYS A 986 -15.01 -13.86 8.19
CA LYS A 986 -15.69 -13.43 6.97
C LYS A 986 -16.50 -14.48 6.24
N TYR A 987 -16.07 -15.74 6.28
CA TYR A 987 -16.68 -16.84 5.54
C TYR A 987 -17.37 -17.88 6.43
N TYR A 988 -16.95 -18.03 7.70
CA TYR A 988 -17.36 -19.15 8.55
C TYR A 988 -17.87 -18.75 9.95
N HIS A 989 -18.00 -17.46 10.27
CA HIS A 989 -18.45 -16.96 11.59
C HIS A 989 -19.74 -17.64 12.10
N GLN A 990 -20.70 -17.90 11.21
CA GLN A 990 -22.00 -18.51 11.49
C GLN A 990 -21.95 -19.99 11.92
N TYR A 991 -20.75 -20.59 11.92
CA TYR A 991 -20.47 -21.93 12.44
C TYR A 991 -19.66 -21.90 13.75
N ILE A 992 -19.21 -20.74 14.26
CA ILE A 992 -18.30 -20.65 15.41
C ILE A 992 -19.06 -20.18 16.67
N TYR A 993 -18.93 -20.92 17.78
CA TYR A 993 -19.46 -20.51 19.08
C TYR A 993 -18.69 -21.12 20.29
N PRO A 994 -18.50 -20.39 21.41
CA PRO A 994 -18.64 -18.93 21.51
C PRO A 994 -17.71 -18.26 20.50
N TYR A 995 -18.16 -17.18 19.88
CA TYR A 995 -17.34 -16.47 18.91
C TYR A 995 -16.32 -15.61 19.66
N TYR A 996 -15.08 -16.07 19.66
CA TYR A 996 -13.98 -15.29 20.19
C TYR A 996 -13.49 -14.32 19.11
N ASN A 997 -13.29 -13.07 19.48
CA ASN A 997 -12.92 -11.98 18.58
C ASN A 997 -11.61 -11.32 19.03
N PHE A 998 -10.82 -10.89 18.05
CA PHE A 998 -9.58 -10.14 18.27
C PHE A 998 -9.75 -8.65 17.93
N THR A 999 -10.82 -8.31 17.22
CA THR A 999 -11.30 -6.95 16.99
C THR A 999 -12.41 -6.59 17.99
N SER A 1000 -12.56 -5.32 18.37
CA SER A 1000 -13.64 -4.84 19.24
C SER A 1000 -14.31 -3.62 18.60
N PRO A 1001 -15.46 -3.76 17.91
CA PRO A 1001 -16.38 -4.89 17.91
C PRO A 1001 -15.84 -6.09 17.16
N PRO A 1002 -16.38 -7.31 17.42
CA PRO A 1002 -16.20 -8.41 16.49
C PRO A 1002 -16.68 -7.98 15.10
N LEU A 1003 -15.92 -8.33 14.06
CA LEU A 1003 -16.30 -8.04 12.67
C LEU A 1003 -17.59 -8.77 12.27
N TYR A 1004 -17.83 -9.94 12.88
CA TYR A 1004 -18.95 -10.81 12.57
C TYR A 1004 -19.66 -11.28 13.85
N ALA A 1005 -20.97 -11.50 13.77
CA ALA A 1005 -21.69 -12.19 14.84
C ALA A 1005 -21.42 -13.70 14.74
N GLY A 1006 -21.15 -14.36 15.87
CA GLY A 1006 -20.99 -15.82 15.92
C GLY A 1006 -22.22 -16.61 15.46
N ALA A 1007 -22.15 -17.95 15.58
CA ALA A 1007 -23.27 -18.82 15.25
C ALA A 1007 -24.58 -18.32 15.91
N PRO A 1008 -25.62 -17.95 15.12
CA PRO A 1008 -26.77 -17.18 15.62
C PRO A 1008 -27.70 -17.99 16.52
N ASP A 1009 -27.51 -19.31 16.56
CA ASP A 1009 -28.22 -20.27 17.39
C ASP A 1009 -27.47 -20.64 18.69
N GLY A 1010 -26.26 -20.11 18.89
CA GLY A 1010 -25.42 -20.43 20.04
C GLY A 1010 -24.79 -21.82 20.02
N VAL A 1011 -24.61 -22.45 18.85
CA VAL A 1011 -24.07 -23.81 18.71
C VAL A 1011 -22.79 -23.81 17.88
N ASN A 1012 -21.71 -24.36 18.43
CA ASN A 1012 -20.48 -24.55 17.67
C ASN A 1012 -20.65 -25.65 16.62
N ARG A 1013 -20.24 -25.36 15.39
CA ARG A 1013 -20.29 -26.26 14.25
C ARG A 1013 -18.97 -26.27 13.45
N LEU A 1014 -18.06 -25.32 13.63
CA LEU A 1014 -16.72 -25.36 13.04
C LEU A 1014 -15.76 -26.13 13.95
N PHE A 1015 -15.12 -27.18 13.42
CA PHE A 1015 -14.21 -28.06 14.17
C PHE A 1015 -12.90 -28.21 13.41
N PRO A 1016 -11.89 -27.38 13.69
CA PRO A 1016 -10.65 -27.39 12.93
C PRO A 1016 -9.59 -28.35 13.49
N SER A 1017 -8.72 -28.86 12.63
CA SER A 1017 -7.36 -29.35 12.98
C SER A 1017 -6.35 -28.22 12.73
N PRO A 1018 -5.17 -28.19 13.39
CA PRO A 1018 -4.12 -27.22 13.07
C PRO A 1018 -3.20 -27.70 11.92
N GLY A 1019 -2.78 -26.77 11.07
CA GLY A 1019 -1.75 -26.93 10.04
C GLY A 1019 -0.52 -26.04 10.28
N ASN A 1020 0.49 -26.13 9.43
CA ASN A 1020 1.77 -25.43 9.65
C ASN A 1020 1.67 -23.90 9.58
N HIS A 1021 0.67 -23.33 8.90
CA HIS A 1021 0.42 -21.89 8.89
C HIS A 1021 -0.35 -21.42 10.14
N ASP A 1022 -1.12 -22.29 10.82
CA ASP A 1022 -1.84 -21.94 12.06
C ASP A 1022 -0.93 -21.73 13.27
N TRP A 1023 0.26 -22.34 13.26
CA TRP A 1023 1.30 -22.23 14.30
C TRP A 1023 2.03 -20.87 14.33
N GLY A 1024 1.74 -20.03 13.34
CA GLY A 1024 2.25 -18.67 13.21
C GLY A 1024 3.73 -18.49 13.45
N ARG A 1025 4.10 -17.52 14.30
CA ARG A 1025 5.51 -17.16 14.51
C ARG A 1025 6.28 -18.06 15.47
N GLU A 1026 5.60 -18.91 16.26
CA GLU A 1026 6.18 -19.92 17.19
C GLU A 1026 5.13 -20.63 18.07
N THR A 1027 3.85 -20.22 18.10
CA THR A 1027 2.82 -20.72 19.03
C THR A 1027 1.44 -20.83 18.41
N LEU A 1028 0.65 -21.82 18.84
CA LEU A 1028 -0.75 -22.03 18.42
C LEU A 1028 -1.78 -21.15 19.18
N ASP A 1029 -1.35 -20.22 20.02
CA ASP A 1029 -2.22 -19.41 20.89
C ASP A 1029 -3.37 -18.68 20.16
N PRO A 1030 -3.17 -18.03 18.99
CA PRO A 1030 -4.27 -17.42 18.24
C PRO A 1030 -5.36 -18.42 17.84
N TYR A 1031 -4.96 -19.57 17.28
CA TYR A 1031 -5.85 -20.66 16.89
C TYR A 1031 -6.65 -21.20 18.08
N LEU A 1032 -5.97 -21.53 19.19
CA LEU A 1032 -6.61 -22.12 20.37
C LEU A 1032 -7.63 -21.17 21.03
N LYS A 1033 -7.38 -19.86 20.88
CA LYS A 1033 -8.22 -18.79 21.41
C LYS A 1033 -9.40 -18.46 20.50
N TYR A 1034 -9.22 -18.52 19.17
CA TYR A 1034 -10.28 -18.26 18.18
C TYR A 1034 -11.27 -19.42 18.04
N PHE A 1035 -10.81 -20.66 18.22
CA PHE A 1035 -11.60 -21.88 18.05
C PHE A 1035 -11.89 -22.61 19.38
N PRO A 1036 -12.68 -22.02 20.30
CA PRO A 1036 -12.98 -22.65 21.59
C PRO A 1036 -13.76 -23.97 21.46
N GLY A 1037 -14.37 -24.23 20.30
CA GLY A 1037 -14.95 -25.53 19.93
C GLY A 1037 -13.96 -26.70 19.89
N ALA A 1038 -12.65 -26.42 19.77
CA ALA A 1038 -11.57 -27.40 19.94
C ALA A 1038 -11.22 -27.70 21.41
N ASN A 1039 -12.00 -27.18 22.37
CA ASN A 1039 -11.76 -27.26 23.82
C ASN A 1039 -10.36 -26.74 24.20
N ASN A 1040 -9.87 -25.73 23.47
CA ASN A 1040 -8.51 -25.17 23.55
C ASN A 1040 -7.41 -26.25 23.54
N SER A 1041 -7.60 -27.31 22.75
CA SER A 1041 -6.69 -28.46 22.65
C SER A 1041 -6.04 -28.56 21.28
N TYR A 1042 -4.80 -29.03 21.25
CA TYR A 1042 -4.04 -29.36 20.04
C TYR A 1042 -4.59 -30.61 19.32
N PHE A 1043 -5.35 -31.44 20.05
CA PHE A 1043 -6.01 -32.64 19.54
C PHE A 1043 -7.25 -33.00 20.37
N TYR A 1044 -8.32 -33.44 19.72
CA TYR A 1044 -9.62 -33.71 20.36
C TYR A 1044 -10.52 -34.59 19.47
N SER A 1045 -11.65 -35.06 20.01
CA SER A 1045 -12.70 -35.73 19.21
C SER A 1045 -14.04 -35.01 19.29
N VAL A 1046 -14.84 -35.12 18.23
CA VAL A 1046 -16.18 -34.56 18.12
C VAL A 1046 -17.16 -35.60 17.57
N LYS A 1047 -18.33 -35.72 18.22
CA LYS A 1047 -19.42 -36.62 17.79
C LYS A 1047 -20.41 -35.88 16.91
N LEU A 1048 -20.49 -36.28 15.65
CA LEU A 1048 -21.36 -35.71 14.65
C LEU A 1048 -22.61 -36.59 14.56
N GLY A 1049 -23.55 -36.35 15.47
CA GLY A 1049 -24.76 -37.15 15.61
C GLY A 1049 -24.50 -38.56 16.15
N ALA A 1050 -25.38 -39.50 15.82
CA ALA A 1050 -25.30 -40.88 16.32
C ALA A 1050 -24.34 -41.78 15.53
N SER A 1051 -23.87 -41.35 14.35
CA SER A 1051 -23.22 -42.25 13.37
C SER A 1051 -21.71 -42.04 13.22
N VAL A 1052 -21.17 -40.87 13.56
CA VAL A 1052 -19.77 -40.52 13.29
C VAL A 1052 -19.12 -39.87 14.52
N GLU A 1053 -17.89 -40.29 14.83
CA GLU A 1053 -16.97 -39.55 15.67
C GLU A 1053 -15.70 -39.22 14.85
N ALA A 1054 -15.33 -37.94 14.83
CA ALA A 1054 -14.12 -37.45 14.16
C ALA A 1054 -13.04 -37.15 15.20
N PHE A 1055 -11.79 -37.46 14.88
CA PHE A 1055 -10.62 -37.31 15.73
C PHE A 1055 -9.64 -36.38 15.03
N LEU A 1056 -9.45 -35.20 15.59
CA LEU A 1056 -8.65 -34.11 15.03
C LEU A 1056 -7.31 -34.07 15.77
N ILE A 1057 -6.21 -34.10 15.02
CA ILE A 1057 -4.83 -34.12 15.56
C ILE A 1057 -3.93 -33.11 14.87
N ASP A 1058 -2.92 -32.63 15.59
CA ASP A 1058 -1.82 -31.85 15.04
C ASP A 1058 -0.82 -32.76 14.30
N SER A 1059 -0.16 -32.19 13.30
CA SER A 1059 0.85 -32.87 12.48
C SER A 1059 2.11 -32.02 12.25
N CYS A 1060 2.26 -30.87 12.91
CA CYS A 1060 3.38 -29.96 12.67
C CYS A 1060 4.66 -30.39 13.42
N VAL A 1061 5.50 -31.18 12.76
CA VAL A 1061 6.75 -31.71 13.34
C VAL A 1061 7.74 -30.62 13.82
N GLN A 1062 7.66 -29.40 13.27
CA GLN A 1062 8.57 -28.31 13.63
C GLN A 1062 8.38 -27.82 15.07
N GLN A 1063 7.19 -28.02 15.65
CA GLN A 1063 6.79 -27.50 16.97
C GLN A 1063 6.72 -28.58 18.06
N ASP A 1064 7.14 -29.81 17.76
CA ASP A 1064 7.29 -30.92 18.72
C ASP A 1064 8.20 -30.56 19.90
N THR A 1065 9.17 -29.67 19.68
CA THR A 1065 10.08 -29.16 20.73
C THR A 1065 9.43 -28.16 21.68
N VAL A 1066 8.31 -27.52 21.28
CA VAL A 1066 7.61 -26.50 22.05
C VAL A 1066 6.56 -27.12 22.96
N THR A 1067 5.79 -28.11 22.49
CA THR A 1067 4.72 -28.74 23.28
C THR A 1067 5.11 -30.06 23.93
N GLY A 1068 6.05 -30.80 23.35
CA GLY A 1068 6.37 -32.17 23.77
C GLY A 1068 5.26 -33.21 23.52
N PHE A 1069 4.20 -32.88 22.77
CA PHE A 1069 3.12 -33.84 22.48
C PHE A 1069 3.52 -34.88 21.42
N GLY A 1070 4.29 -34.46 20.40
CA GLY A 1070 5.00 -35.33 19.47
C GLY A 1070 4.17 -35.80 18.26
N THR A 1071 4.70 -35.66 17.05
CA THR A 1071 4.21 -36.38 15.85
C THR A 1071 4.68 -37.85 15.82
N SER A 1072 4.77 -38.49 17.00
CA SER A 1072 5.14 -39.90 17.15
C SER A 1072 3.91 -40.76 17.48
N PRO A 1073 3.74 -41.96 16.86
CA PRO A 1073 2.64 -42.85 17.20
C PRO A 1073 2.69 -43.38 18.64
N ASN A 1074 3.86 -43.31 19.30
CA ASN A 1074 4.04 -43.64 20.72
C ASN A 1074 4.15 -42.39 21.61
N GLY A 1075 3.97 -41.19 21.04
CA GLY A 1075 3.95 -39.92 21.77
C GLY A 1075 2.67 -39.72 22.58
N VAL A 1076 2.51 -38.52 23.15
CA VAL A 1076 1.32 -38.18 23.96
C VAL A 1076 0.08 -38.22 23.09
N GLN A 1077 0.12 -37.55 21.93
CA GLN A 1077 -0.98 -37.49 20.98
C GLN A 1077 -1.29 -38.86 20.35
N GLY A 1078 -0.28 -39.61 19.92
CA GLY A 1078 -0.45 -40.96 19.36
C GLY A 1078 -1.08 -41.94 20.34
N THR A 1079 -0.62 -41.92 21.60
CA THR A 1079 -1.18 -42.74 22.69
C THR A 1079 -2.62 -42.34 23.01
N TRP A 1080 -2.92 -41.03 23.04
CA TRP A 1080 -4.29 -40.53 23.20
C TRP A 1080 -5.20 -41.02 22.07
N LEU A 1081 -4.81 -40.85 20.80
CA LEU A 1081 -5.62 -41.20 19.63
C LEU A 1081 -5.95 -42.69 19.61
N LYS A 1082 -4.96 -43.54 19.86
CA LYS A 1082 -5.13 -45.00 19.97
C LYS A 1082 -6.18 -45.37 21.01
N ASN A 1083 -6.12 -44.76 22.19
CA ASN A 1083 -7.05 -45.03 23.29
C ASN A 1083 -8.44 -44.45 23.00
N ALA A 1084 -8.53 -43.27 22.39
CA ALA A 1084 -9.79 -42.60 22.04
C ALA A 1084 -10.55 -43.37 20.94
N LEU A 1085 -9.86 -43.82 19.89
CA LEU A 1085 -10.43 -44.69 18.87
C LEU A 1085 -10.92 -46.03 19.46
N ALA A 1086 -10.17 -46.64 20.38
CA ALA A 1086 -10.58 -47.87 21.05
C ALA A 1086 -11.80 -47.68 21.97
N ALA A 1087 -11.90 -46.55 22.68
CA ALA A 1087 -13.00 -46.23 23.57
C ALA A 1087 -14.29 -45.80 22.85
N SER A 1088 -14.18 -45.28 21.63
CA SER A 1088 -15.34 -44.78 20.87
C SER A 1088 -16.29 -45.91 20.45
N SER A 1089 -17.58 -45.70 20.69
CA SER A 1089 -18.68 -46.57 20.24
C SER A 1089 -19.35 -46.08 18.96
N ALA A 1090 -18.81 -45.06 18.29
CA ALA A 1090 -19.40 -44.51 17.07
C ALA A 1090 -19.31 -45.53 15.91
N PRO A 1091 -20.38 -45.70 15.11
CA PRO A 1091 -20.36 -46.58 13.94
C PRO A 1091 -19.21 -46.28 12.97
N TRP A 1092 -18.92 -45.00 12.72
CA TRP A 1092 -17.81 -44.57 11.87
C TRP A 1092 -16.85 -43.67 12.64
N LYS A 1093 -15.55 -43.84 12.37
CA LYS A 1093 -14.46 -43.13 13.03
C LYS A 1093 -13.52 -42.55 11.98
N LEU A 1094 -13.40 -41.23 11.91
CA LEU A 1094 -12.59 -40.52 10.92
C LEU A 1094 -11.43 -39.79 11.62
N VAL A 1095 -10.24 -39.81 11.04
CA VAL A 1095 -9.07 -39.10 11.59
C VAL A 1095 -8.69 -37.96 10.64
N LEU A 1096 -8.52 -36.74 11.17
CA LEU A 1096 -8.26 -35.51 10.40
C LEU A 1096 -7.01 -34.76 10.90
N PHE A 1097 -6.11 -34.37 10.00
CA PHE A 1097 -4.90 -33.60 10.29
C PHE A 1097 -4.26 -33.04 9.03
N HIS A 1098 -3.30 -32.13 9.15
CA HIS A 1098 -2.84 -31.35 8.00
C HIS A 1098 -1.90 -32.12 7.05
N HIS A 1099 -0.73 -32.55 7.51
CA HIS A 1099 0.32 -33.08 6.62
C HIS A 1099 0.02 -34.53 6.14
N PRO A 1100 -0.13 -34.82 4.85
CA PRO A 1100 -0.57 -36.11 4.34
C PRO A 1100 0.53 -37.17 4.44
N PRO A 1101 0.28 -38.36 5.04
CA PRO A 1101 1.27 -39.43 5.06
C PRO A 1101 1.55 -39.97 3.65
N TRP A 1102 0.55 -39.89 2.78
CA TRP A 1102 0.57 -40.33 1.39
C TRP A 1102 -0.09 -39.29 0.50
N SER A 1103 0.65 -38.70 -0.43
CA SER A 1103 0.17 -37.69 -1.37
C SER A 1103 0.97 -37.72 -2.68
N SER A 1104 0.26 -37.54 -3.79
CA SER A 1104 0.80 -37.31 -5.13
C SER A 1104 1.06 -35.83 -5.41
N GLY A 1105 0.77 -34.92 -4.48
CA GLY A 1105 0.86 -33.47 -4.63
C GLY A 1105 2.29 -32.91 -4.72
N ASP A 1106 2.39 -31.59 -4.56
CA ASP A 1106 3.62 -30.80 -4.66
C ASP A 1106 4.52 -31.01 -3.44
N HIS A 1107 3.94 -31.15 -2.25
CA HIS A 1107 4.62 -31.36 -0.97
C HIS A 1107 4.91 -32.84 -0.66
N GLN A 1108 4.18 -33.78 -1.30
CA GLN A 1108 4.43 -35.23 -1.28
C GLN A 1108 4.22 -35.92 0.10
N ASN A 1109 4.68 -37.17 0.23
CA ASN A 1109 4.48 -38.02 1.41
C ASN A 1109 5.16 -37.49 2.68
N ASN A 1110 4.44 -37.47 3.80
CA ASN A 1110 4.95 -37.18 5.15
C ASN A 1110 5.02 -38.46 6.00
N PRO A 1111 6.04 -39.32 5.84
CA PRO A 1111 6.07 -40.66 6.44
C PRO A 1111 6.08 -40.70 7.97
N TYR A 1112 6.36 -39.57 8.64
CA TYR A 1112 6.24 -39.45 10.10
C TYR A 1112 4.78 -39.51 10.60
N MET A 1113 3.81 -39.22 9.73
CA MET A 1113 2.37 -39.38 10.00
C MET A 1113 1.80 -40.72 9.52
N ASP A 1114 2.61 -41.66 9.02
CA ASP A 1114 2.16 -43.00 8.61
C ASP A 1114 1.94 -43.91 9.84
N TRP A 1115 0.96 -43.56 10.64
CA TRP A 1115 0.60 -44.27 11.87
C TRP A 1115 -0.38 -45.43 11.55
N PRO A 1116 -0.46 -46.46 12.40
CA PRO A 1116 -1.34 -47.62 12.18
C PRO A 1116 -2.82 -47.31 12.50
N PHE A 1117 -3.39 -46.28 11.87
CA PHE A 1117 -4.75 -45.78 12.11
C PHE A 1117 -5.83 -46.86 11.94
N PHE A 1118 -5.69 -47.73 10.93
CA PHE A 1118 -6.61 -48.85 10.71
C PHE A 1118 -6.62 -49.83 11.89
N LEU A 1119 -5.44 -50.26 12.37
CA LEU A 1119 -5.34 -51.16 13.54
C LEU A 1119 -5.85 -50.51 14.84
N TRP A 1120 -5.87 -49.18 14.92
CA TRP A 1120 -6.46 -48.45 16.05
C TRP A 1120 -7.98 -48.27 15.91
N GLY A 1121 -8.56 -48.60 14.75
CA GLY A 1121 -10.01 -48.62 14.53
C GLY A 1121 -10.56 -47.43 13.73
N ALA A 1122 -9.71 -46.63 13.08
CA ALA A 1122 -10.17 -45.64 12.10
C ALA A 1122 -10.80 -46.32 10.87
N HIS A 1123 -11.66 -45.60 10.15
CA HIS A 1123 -12.31 -46.05 8.91
C HIS A 1123 -11.85 -45.25 7.68
N ALA A 1124 -11.37 -44.03 7.89
CA ALA A 1124 -10.70 -43.21 6.89
C ALA A 1124 -9.75 -42.21 7.57
N VAL A 1125 -8.77 -41.73 6.80
CA VAL A 1125 -7.88 -40.63 7.16
C VAL A 1125 -8.06 -39.52 6.12
N ILE A 1126 -8.33 -38.29 6.55
CA ILE A 1126 -8.49 -37.12 5.67
C ILE A 1126 -7.47 -36.05 6.08
N ASN A 1127 -6.83 -35.39 5.11
CA ASN A 1127 -5.76 -34.43 5.33
C ASN A 1127 -5.74 -33.28 4.31
N GLY A 1128 -4.84 -32.32 4.49
CA GLY A 1128 -4.68 -31.11 3.67
C GLY A 1128 -3.25 -30.98 3.15
N HIS A 1129 -2.65 -29.80 3.30
CA HIS A 1129 -1.26 -29.41 3.01
C HIS A 1129 -0.88 -29.43 1.52
N ASP A 1130 -1.28 -30.45 0.78
CA ASP A 1130 -1.15 -30.48 -0.65
C ASP A 1130 -2.38 -29.83 -1.28
N HIS A 1131 -2.18 -28.67 -1.90
CA HIS A 1131 -3.24 -27.77 -2.38
C HIS A 1131 -4.02 -28.36 -3.58
N SER A 1132 -4.78 -29.42 -3.34
CA SER A 1132 -5.42 -30.29 -4.33
C SER A 1132 -6.43 -31.21 -3.64
N TYR A 1133 -7.23 -31.93 -4.42
CA TYR A 1133 -7.97 -33.08 -3.93
C TYR A 1133 -7.39 -34.38 -4.48
N GLU A 1134 -7.15 -35.36 -3.62
CA GLU A 1134 -6.73 -36.70 -3.99
C GLU A 1134 -7.39 -37.75 -3.10
N ARG A 1135 -7.84 -38.86 -3.70
CA ARG A 1135 -8.27 -40.05 -2.96
C ARG A 1135 -7.37 -41.24 -3.29
N LEU A 1136 -6.79 -41.83 -2.26
CA LEU A 1136 -5.97 -43.04 -2.31
C LEU A 1136 -6.67 -44.20 -1.59
N MET A 1137 -6.71 -45.37 -2.22
CA MET A 1137 -7.17 -46.61 -1.62
C MET A 1137 -5.96 -47.52 -1.41
N ARG A 1138 -5.58 -47.77 -0.15
CA ARG A 1138 -4.35 -48.47 0.21
C ARG A 1138 -4.62 -49.80 0.90
N THR A 1139 -3.71 -50.75 0.68
CA THR A 1139 -3.63 -51.96 1.52
C THR A 1139 -2.86 -51.63 2.79
N VAL A 1140 -3.49 -51.87 3.95
CA VAL A 1140 -2.92 -51.75 5.30
C VAL A 1140 -3.30 -53.00 6.10
N ASP A 1141 -2.29 -53.74 6.53
CA ASP A 1141 -2.42 -55.06 7.17
C ASP A 1141 -3.35 -56.00 6.38
N SER A 1142 -4.51 -56.38 6.96
CA SER A 1142 -5.51 -57.24 6.32
C SER A 1142 -6.52 -56.48 5.45
N CYS A 1143 -6.61 -55.16 5.57
CA CYS A 1143 -7.55 -54.34 4.80
C CYS A 1143 -6.93 -53.91 3.47
N THR A 1144 -7.52 -54.33 2.34
CA THR A 1144 -6.96 -54.08 1.01
C THR A 1144 -7.37 -52.74 0.39
N ALA A 1145 -8.38 -52.06 0.96
CA ALA A 1145 -9.00 -50.86 0.41
C ALA A 1145 -9.31 -49.81 1.50
N PHE A 1146 -8.30 -49.40 2.26
CA PHE A 1146 -8.43 -48.35 3.26
C PHE A 1146 -8.28 -46.95 2.63
N PRO A 1147 -9.24 -46.02 2.83
CA PRO A 1147 -9.22 -44.70 2.23
C PRO A 1147 -8.32 -43.71 2.98
N TYR A 1148 -7.38 -43.12 2.25
CA TYR A 1148 -6.68 -41.86 2.58
C TYR A 1148 -7.16 -40.79 1.60
N ILE A 1149 -7.46 -39.58 2.09
CA ILE A 1149 -7.96 -38.49 1.26
C ILE A 1149 -7.20 -37.19 1.56
N VAL A 1150 -6.58 -36.61 0.55
CA VAL A 1150 -6.07 -35.23 0.57
C VAL A 1150 -7.19 -34.31 0.10
N ASN A 1151 -7.43 -33.23 0.82
CA ASN A 1151 -8.43 -32.21 0.53
C ASN A 1151 -7.92 -30.84 0.98
N GLY A 1152 -6.82 -30.38 0.37
CA GLY A 1152 -6.28 -29.03 0.52
C GLY A 1152 -6.84 -28.04 -0.50
N ALA A 1153 -8.11 -28.18 -0.87
CA ALA A 1153 -8.74 -27.45 -1.96
C ALA A 1153 -9.66 -26.30 -1.49
N GLY A 1154 -9.56 -25.88 -0.23
CA GLY A 1154 -10.55 -25.05 0.45
C GLY A 1154 -10.53 -23.56 0.14
N GLY A 1155 -9.38 -22.98 -0.21
CA GLY A 1155 -9.30 -21.54 -0.53
C GLY A 1155 -7.99 -21.02 -1.11
N ILE A 1156 -6.85 -21.66 -0.82
CA ILE A 1156 -5.54 -21.24 -1.33
C ILE A 1156 -5.29 -21.69 -2.78
N ALA A 1157 -4.29 -21.09 -3.45
CA ALA A 1157 -3.90 -21.40 -4.82
C ALA A 1157 -3.48 -22.88 -4.97
N LEU A 1158 -4.15 -23.59 -5.88
CA LEU A 1158 -3.94 -25.02 -6.15
C LEU A 1158 -2.53 -25.32 -6.70
N ARG A 1159 -2.01 -26.51 -6.40
CA ARG A 1159 -0.66 -26.95 -6.79
C ARG A 1159 -0.69 -28.25 -7.61
N PRO A 1160 0.18 -28.41 -8.62
CA PRO A 1160 0.18 -29.58 -9.48
C PRO A 1160 0.66 -30.85 -8.76
N PHE A 1161 0.15 -32.00 -9.21
CA PHE A 1161 0.65 -33.31 -8.78
C PHE A 1161 2.08 -33.58 -9.31
N LYS A 1162 2.91 -34.20 -8.48
CA LYS A 1162 4.26 -34.70 -8.82
C LYS A 1162 4.24 -36.21 -9.02
N THR A 1163 4.79 -36.97 -8.08
CA THR A 1163 4.96 -38.42 -8.17
C THR A 1163 3.68 -39.11 -7.73
N ILE A 1164 2.96 -39.70 -8.69
CA ILE A 1164 1.69 -40.38 -8.41
C ILE A 1164 1.90 -41.59 -7.51
N GLN A 1165 1.25 -41.58 -6.35
CA GLN A 1165 1.38 -42.63 -5.34
C GLN A 1165 0.63 -43.91 -5.71
N ALA A 1166 1.17 -45.05 -5.29
CA ALA A 1166 0.49 -46.33 -5.41
C ALA A 1166 -0.83 -46.31 -4.61
N GLY A 1167 -1.91 -46.74 -5.24
CA GLY A 1167 -3.27 -46.67 -4.69
C GLY A 1167 -4.02 -45.36 -4.95
N SER A 1168 -3.41 -44.35 -5.59
CA SER A 1168 -4.10 -43.12 -5.98
C SER A 1168 -5.19 -43.37 -7.04
N VAL A 1169 -6.46 -43.15 -6.69
CA VAL A 1169 -7.65 -43.44 -7.50
C VAL A 1169 -8.21 -42.20 -8.19
N SER A 1170 -8.31 -41.08 -7.48
CA SER A 1170 -8.84 -39.82 -8.00
C SER A 1170 -7.92 -38.66 -7.61
N ARG A 1171 -7.74 -37.69 -8.51
CA ARG A 1171 -6.82 -36.55 -8.39
C ARG A 1171 -7.41 -35.36 -9.15
N LEU A 1172 -7.68 -34.25 -8.47
CA LEU A 1172 -8.37 -33.08 -9.00
C LEU A 1172 -7.64 -31.79 -8.61
N LEU A 1173 -7.55 -30.86 -9.57
CA LEU A 1173 -7.09 -29.49 -9.36
C LEU A 1173 -8.30 -28.55 -9.52
N GLU A 1174 -9.24 -28.63 -8.58
CA GLU A 1174 -10.40 -27.76 -8.49
C GLU A 1174 -10.62 -27.38 -7.02
N TRP A 1175 -10.94 -26.12 -6.74
CA TRP A 1175 -11.36 -25.69 -5.41
C TRP A 1175 -12.67 -26.34 -5.03
N GLY A 1176 -12.83 -26.72 -3.76
CA GLY A 1176 -13.97 -27.51 -3.33
C GLY A 1176 -13.94 -27.93 -1.88
N ALA A 1177 -14.95 -28.70 -1.51
CA ALA A 1177 -15.09 -29.30 -0.19
C ALA A 1177 -15.79 -30.66 -0.32
N GLN A 1178 -15.62 -31.50 0.69
CA GLN A 1178 -16.34 -32.75 0.80
C GLN A 1178 -17.64 -32.56 1.58
N LEU A 1179 -18.74 -33.09 1.07
CA LEU A 1179 -19.98 -33.31 1.82
C LEU A 1179 -20.01 -34.77 2.28
N VAL A 1180 -20.16 -34.98 3.58
CA VAL A 1180 -20.24 -36.32 4.18
C VAL A 1180 -21.66 -36.59 4.65
N THR A 1181 -22.19 -37.78 4.32
CA THR A 1181 -23.50 -38.26 4.78
C THR A 1181 -23.37 -39.69 5.32
N ALA A 1182 -23.79 -39.94 6.57
CA ALA A 1182 -23.62 -41.24 7.22
C ALA A 1182 -24.78 -41.66 8.12
N ASN A 1183 -25.03 -42.96 8.19
CA ASN A 1183 -25.89 -43.62 9.18
C ASN A 1183 -25.10 -44.78 9.84
N ALA A 1184 -25.73 -45.57 10.71
CA ALA A 1184 -25.05 -46.67 11.42
C ALA A 1184 -24.46 -47.77 10.51
N THR A 1185 -24.89 -47.86 9.25
CA THR A 1185 -24.50 -48.93 8.30
C THR A 1185 -23.80 -48.46 7.03
N SER A 1186 -23.91 -47.17 6.66
CA SER A 1186 -23.23 -46.60 5.50
C SER A 1186 -22.68 -45.19 5.78
N LEU A 1187 -21.57 -44.84 5.13
CA LEU A 1187 -20.95 -43.51 5.12
C LEU A 1187 -20.54 -43.18 3.69
N ARG A 1188 -20.88 -42.00 3.20
CA ARG A 1188 -20.50 -41.50 1.87
C ARG A 1188 -19.80 -40.15 2.01
N MET A 1189 -18.68 -39.98 1.30
CA MET A 1189 -17.91 -38.75 1.21
C MET A 1189 -17.86 -38.34 -0.27
N ASP A 1190 -18.46 -37.20 -0.60
CA ASP A 1190 -18.56 -36.67 -1.96
C ASP A 1190 -17.78 -35.36 -2.06
N PHE A 1191 -16.76 -35.29 -2.91
CA PHE A 1191 -16.05 -34.05 -3.21
C PHE A 1191 -16.78 -33.27 -4.30
N TYR A 1192 -17.13 -32.02 -3.99
CA TYR A 1192 -17.79 -31.10 -4.91
C TYR A 1192 -16.83 -30.00 -5.34
N ALA A 1193 -16.82 -29.69 -6.64
CA ALA A 1193 -16.12 -28.51 -7.15
C ALA A 1193 -16.95 -27.25 -6.87
N ALA A 1194 -16.33 -26.22 -6.31
CA ALA A 1194 -16.98 -24.94 -5.99
C ALA A 1194 -17.39 -24.15 -7.24
N SER A 1195 -16.73 -24.41 -8.37
CA SER A 1195 -16.93 -23.75 -9.68
C SER A 1195 -18.34 -23.95 -10.26
N ASP A 1196 -18.91 -25.15 -10.12
CA ASP A 1196 -20.24 -25.51 -10.62
C ASP A 1196 -21.16 -26.20 -9.58
N ARG A 1197 -20.63 -26.49 -8.38
CA ARG A 1197 -21.31 -27.17 -7.27
C ARG A 1197 -21.79 -28.58 -7.61
N THR A 1198 -21.04 -29.30 -8.44
CA THR A 1198 -21.32 -30.71 -8.77
C THR A 1198 -20.23 -31.65 -8.25
N VAL A 1199 -20.63 -32.92 -8.02
CA VAL A 1199 -19.73 -33.97 -7.52
C VAL A 1199 -18.69 -34.31 -8.58
N ARG A 1200 -17.42 -34.34 -8.19
CA ARG A 1200 -16.30 -34.82 -9.02
C ARG A 1200 -15.80 -36.20 -8.60
N ASP A 1201 -15.84 -36.50 -7.32
CA ASP A 1201 -15.40 -37.78 -6.76
C ASP A 1201 -16.29 -38.21 -5.60
N SER A 1202 -16.44 -39.52 -5.43
CA SER A 1202 -17.22 -40.14 -4.37
C SER A 1202 -16.46 -41.34 -3.80
N VAL A 1203 -16.63 -41.58 -2.51
CA VAL A 1203 -16.35 -42.88 -1.90
C VAL A 1203 -17.44 -43.23 -0.88
N ALA A 1204 -17.94 -44.47 -0.96
CA ALA A 1204 -18.98 -44.98 -0.08
C ALA A 1204 -18.49 -46.22 0.67
N LEU A 1205 -18.53 -46.16 2.01
CA LEU A 1205 -18.23 -47.26 2.90
C LEU A 1205 -19.54 -47.87 3.41
N THR A 1206 -19.70 -49.18 3.27
CA THR A 1206 -20.85 -49.94 3.83
C THR A 1206 -20.34 -50.99 4.80
N LYS A 1207 -20.97 -51.12 5.98
CA LYS A 1207 -20.56 -52.09 7.00
C LYS A 1207 -20.67 -53.52 6.46
N ASP A 1208 -19.57 -54.25 6.60
CA ASP A 1208 -19.42 -55.61 6.07
C ASP A 1208 -18.47 -56.38 6.98
N GLN A 1209 -19.06 -57.17 7.89
CA GLN A 1209 -18.32 -58.00 8.84
C GLN A 1209 -17.61 -59.19 8.18
N SER A 1210 -17.87 -59.46 6.90
CA SER A 1210 -17.17 -60.49 6.12
C SER A 1210 -15.92 -59.98 5.40
N ASN A 1211 -15.81 -58.65 5.23
CA ASN A 1211 -14.64 -58.00 4.68
C ASN A 1211 -13.57 -57.80 5.78
N ALA A 1212 -12.29 -58.04 5.44
CA ALA A 1212 -11.17 -57.86 6.35
C ALA A 1212 -10.92 -56.40 6.80
N CYS A 1213 -11.54 -55.41 6.14
CA CYS A 1213 -11.62 -54.02 6.59
C CYS A 1213 -12.76 -53.77 7.61
N GLY A 1214 -13.71 -54.69 7.78
CA GLY A 1214 -14.96 -54.47 8.53
C GLY A 1214 -16.01 -53.62 7.77
N PHE A 1215 -15.68 -53.19 6.55
CA PHE A 1215 -16.53 -52.47 5.61
C PHE A 1215 -16.09 -52.78 4.18
N THR A 1216 -17.01 -52.61 3.23
CA THR A 1216 -16.71 -52.62 1.79
C THR A 1216 -16.75 -51.18 1.29
N ALA A 1217 -15.72 -50.78 0.53
CA ALA A 1217 -15.57 -49.46 -0.08
C ALA A 1217 -15.93 -49.52 -1.57
N LEU A 1218 -16.69 -48.54 -2.05
CA LEU A 1218 -17.12 -48.34 -3.44
C LEU A 1218 -16.72 -46.93 -3.91
#